data_AF-A0A1R4HCB1-F1
#
_entry.id   AF-A0A1R4HCB1-F1
#
_cell.length_a   1.000
_cell.length_b   1.000
_cell.length_c   1.000
_cell.angle_alpha   90.00
_cell.angle_beta   90.00
_cell.angle_gamma   90.00
#
_symmetry.space_group_name_H-M   'P 1'
#
loop_
_entity.id
_entity.type
_entity.pdbx_description
1 polymer ?
#
loop_
_entity_poly.entity_id
_entity_poly.type
_entity_poly.pdbx_seq_one_letter_code
_entity_poly.pdbx_strand_id
1 'polypeptide(L)'
;MHGMVFGELKKFVDKNLGGDSWLMLLKEANLASRSYVPVKEYPDNELMSLVSTASTITGLEKAVLLKSFGEFMVPNLLLLFRRQIEGNWNAMDMLENIESTIHKVVRLRNPGAKPPQLRCERVAPEHVIIHYTSTRKLCHFGIGLATGIANQFGDPYTLEESTCMLHGDDSCQIHIKLDIPVQQATLFSSLHLVGSVSSTTSEVSDYVEISPDAPPIVIVGSGPVGIHAAREIIRQAPRQALIVYGAESWEPYNRVRLSDLLAGEVEWDDIANKLDIPAEAPATSLKINLAIASIDRKNKYVVDSAGNKQHYSRLILAVGSRARRVDETARLSLSGIYSYRDVDDAQDLMTNVVQSMHTVVTGGGVLGIEVAFALKAQNPAAEITILHRRDRLMNQQLDEEASAFLLQQVYAEGIKVLLNTDIVDFIGQHEIERIQLNNGQTIPCDTLISCTGIIPNTSLASDAGLNTDHGIVVNDFLQTNDPDIYAIGECAEHHGKTYGLIGPGLEQATLAVSNILQGSQNGYTGTTISMRVKVKHLPIFSVEKGLDQHGLKKLIFKDAKNVKFREVVLQNGVLVGATTIGAWPEAAQVQEAVNEGMEIRFWHRLYFSRTGSLWPVDEQQNPAEWPVNTIVCSCNTITRGELGVAIADGCTSIKALSKRTGAALACGSCVPLLAALTGAKSEPVAPPLKGPLFIFMSIALACLLGLALPAFTPPASIQDRNPLLPLLFDNGWRQISGYVVFGFMLLSFVLSLNKRWQLFQFASYNFWRVVHVALMAVAVGVLMLHTNMGLGQGFNFQLMVVFLLTLTSGTLLGLLVIFDKGFFGALLRKARTFWLRPHILIVWVLFAFLSTHVFSVYYF
;
A
#
# COMPACT_ATOMS: atom_id res chain seq x y z
N MET A 1 21.70 2.91 -6.45
CA MET A 1 21.93 3.15 -5.01
C MET A 1 20.67 2.77 -4.25
N HIS A 2 20.78 2.05 -3.12
CA HIS A 2 19.61 1.60 -2.36
C HIS A 2 18.99 2.76 -1.58
N GLY A 3 17.66 2.83 -1.49
CA GLY A 3 16.93 3.93 -0.86
C GLY A 3 17.27 4.11 0.63
N MET A 4 17.61 3.03 1.32
CA MET A 4 18.13 3.03 2.69
C MET A 4 19.31 4.00 2.88
N VAL A 5 20.22 4.08 1.90
CA VAL A 5 21.36 5.01 1.93
C VAL A 5 20.87 6.47 1.93
N PHE A 6 19.81 6.79 1.18
CA PHE A 6 19.24 8.13 1.19
C PHE A 6 18.40 8.43 2.44
N GLY A 7 17.74 7.42 3.03
CA GLY A 7 17.07 7.55 4.33
C GLY A 7 18.06 7.89 5.44
N GLU A 8 19.21 7.19 5.48
CA GLU A 8 20.29 7.50 6.41
C GLU A 8 20.99 8.83 6.08
N LEU A 9 21.12 9.21 4.81
CA LEU A 9 21.64 10.53 4.42
C LEU A 9 20.70 11.66 4.88
N LYS A 10 19.38 11.47 4.79
CA LYS A 10 18.40 12.39 5.34
C LYS A 10 18.58 12.52 6.86
N LYS A 11 18.64 11.41 7.61
CA LYS A 11 18.91 11.43 9.06
C LYS A 11 20.22 12.14 9.41
N PHE A 12 21.27 11.96 8.59
CA PHE A 12 22.55 12.65 8.74
C PHE A 12 22.42 14.17 8.53
N VAL A 13 21.72 14.60 7.48
CA VAL A 13 21.45 16.01 7.19
C VAL A 13 20.58 16.65 8.28
N ASP A 14 19.50 15.99 8.67
CA ASP A 14 18.58 16.48 9.71
C ASP A 14 19.30 16.62 11.07
N LYS A 15 20.18 15.68 11.44
CA LYS A 15 20.96 15.74 12.69
C LYS A 15 21.99 16.87 12.70
N ASN A 16 22.66 17.14 11.59
CA ASN A 16 23.79 18.07 11.55
C ASN A 16 23.39 19.51 11.14
N LEU A 17 22.33 19.68 10.35
CA LEU A 17 21.90 20.97 9.81
C LEU A 17 20.48 21.39 10.27
N GLY A 18 19.59 20.44 10.56
CA GLY A 18 18.24 20.70 11.09
C GLY A 18 17.28 21.41 10.13
N GLY A 19 16.02 21.56 10.56
CA GLY A 19 14.97 22.29 9.82
C GLY A 19 14.75 21.78 8.39
N ASP A 20 14.43 22.69 7.46
CA ASP A 20 14.20 22.37 6.04
C ASP A 20 15.49 21.98 5.26
N SER A 21 16.64 21.76 5.92
CA SER A 21 17.93 21.55 5.25
C SER A 21 17.94 20.39 4.24
N TRP A 22 17.20 19.31 4.51
CA TRP A 22 17.05 18.21 3.55
C TRP A 22 16.28 18.63 2.29
N LEU A 23 15.18 19.39 2.43
CA LEU A 23 14.44 19.92 1.29
C LEU A 23 15.26 20.96 0.52
N MET A 24 15.99 21.83 1.21
CA MET A 24 16.90 22.79 0.59
C MET A 24 17.96 22.06 -0.23
N LEU A 25 18.58 21.01 0.34
CA LEU A 25 19.56 20.19 -0.35
C LEU A 25 18.99 19.51 -1.60
N LEU A 26 17.78 18.95 -1.50
CA LEU A 26 17.07 18.38 -2.66
C LEU A 26 16.78 19.44 -3.72
N LYS A 27 16.33 20.64 -3.33
CA LYS A 27 16.01 21.74 -4.24
C LYS A 27 17.25 22.22 -5.00
N GLU A 28 18.33 22.53 -4.27
CA GLU A 28 19.59 23.02 -4.86
C GLU A 28 20.33 21.91 -5.66
N ALA A 29 20.06 20.63 -5.39
CA ALA A 29 20.52 19.50 -6.21
C ALA A 29 19.64 19.21 -7.45
N ASN A 30 18.58 20.00 -7.70
CA ASN A 30 17.56 19.77 -8.73
C ASN A 30 16.82 18.42 -8.60
N LEU A 31 16.54 18.04 -7.35
CA LEU A 31 15.85 16.82 -6.92
C LEU A 31 14.61 17.13 -6.06
N ALA A 32 14.08 18.36 -6.12
CA ALA A 32 12.99 18.87 -5.26
C ALA A 32 11.72 18.00 -5.21
N SER A 33 11.47 17.18 -6.24
CA SER A 33 10.32 16.27 -6.32
C SER A 33 10.62 14.83 -5.89
N ARG A 34 11.86 14.52 -5.48
CA ARG A 34 12.27 13.16 -5.07
C ARG A 34 11.90 12.87 -3.62
N SER A 35 11.47 11.63 -3.40
CA SER A 35 11.36 11.03 -2.07
C SER A 35 11.96 9.63 -2.12
N TYR A 36 12.76 9.31 -1.10
CA TYR A 36 13.56 8.08 -1.07
C TYR A 36 12.95 7.08 -0.10
N VAL A 37 12.48 5.95 -0.62
CA VAL A 37 11.87 4.85 0.13
C VAL A 37 12.92 3.76 0.35
N PRO A 38 13.13 3.25 1.58
CA PRO A 38 14.27 2.38 1.91
C PRO A 38 14.46 1.16 1.00
N VAL A 39 13.35 0.53 0.59
CA VAL A 39 13.31 -0.72 -0.19
C VAL A 39 13.50 -0.55 -1.71
N LYS A 40 13.62 0.69 -2.22
CA LYS A 40 13.69 0.99 -3.66
C LYS A 40 15.11 1.33 -4.13
N GLU A 41 15.43 1.13 -5.41
CA GLU A 41 16.69 1.58 -6.00
C GLU A 41 16.55 2.90 -6.76
N TYR A 42 17.59 3.74 -6.66
CA TYR A 42 17.68 5.07 -7.25
C TYR A 42 18.99 5.24 -8.04
N PRO A 43 19.08 6.17 -9.01
CA PRO A 43 20.30 6.41 -9.77
C PRO A 43 21.50 6.79 -8.88
N ASP A 44 22.68 6.24 -9.18
CA ASP A 44 23.89 6.45 -8.35
C ASP A 44 24.39 7.90 -8.36
N ASN A 45 24.09 8.67 -9.42
CA ASN A 45 24.44 10.08 -9.53
C ASN A 45 23.63 10.99 -8.60
N GLU A 46 22.42 10.61 -8.19
CA GLU A 46 21.60 11.45 -7.29
C GLU A 46 22.29 11.63 -5.92
N LEU A 47 22.95 10.59 -5.39
CA LEU A 47 23.76 10.68 -4.16
C LEU A 47 24.92 11.67 -4.35
N MET A 48 25.64 11.59 -5.48
CA MET A 48 26.79 12.45 -5.75
C MET A 48 26.39 13.91 -6.01
N SER A 49 25.19 14.16 -6.57
CA SER A 49 24.61 15.49 -6.64
C SER A 49 24.36 16.05 -5.23
N LEU A 50 23.66 15.30 -4.36
CA LEU A 50 23.38 15.74 -2.98
C LEU A 50 24.68 16.03 -2.19
N VAL A 51 25.68 15.14 -2.25
CA VAL A 51 26.97 15.35 -1.60
C VAL A 51 27.72 16.56 -2.18
N SER A 52 27.62 16.79 -3.49
CA SER A 52 28.23 17.96 -4.13
C SER A 52 27.57 19.27 -3.71
N THR A 53 26.23 19.30 -3.64
CA THR A 53 25.47 20.46 -3.18
C THR A 53 25.73 20.71 -1.68
N ALA A 54 25.81 19.66 -0.85
CA ALA A 54 26.14 19.78 0.57
C ALA A 54 27.55 20.35 0.77
N SER A 55 28.51 19.95 -0.05
CA SER A 55 29.87 20.50 -0.07
C SER A 55 29.87 22.00 -0.38
N THR A 56 29.08 22.44 -1.37
CA THR A 56 28.91 23.87 -1.68
C THR A 56 28.24 24.65 -0.54
N ILE A 57 27.20 24.10 0.09
CA ILE A 57 26.44 24.78 1.17
C ILE A 57 27.27 24.88 2.47
N THR A 58 28.00 23.82 2.83
CA THR A 58 28.75 23.75 4.10
C THR A 58 30.19 24.23 4.01
N GLY A 59 30.75 24.37 2.81
CA GLY A 59 32.17 24.63 2.59
C GLY A 59 33.09 23.44 2.87
N LEU A 60 32.56 22.29 3.30
CA LEU A 60 33.33 21.09 3.58
C LEU A 60 33.65 20.33 2.29
N GLU A 61 34.84 19.73 2.22
CA GLU A 61 35.20 18.88 1.08
C GLU A 61 34.32 17.63 0.99
N LYS A 62 34.01 17.20 -0.23
CA LYS A 62 33.20 15.99 -0.51
C LYS A 62 33.78 14.73 0.16
N ALA A 63 35.11 14.65 0.28
CA ALA A 63 35.80 13.57 0.96
C ALA A 63 35.43 13.50 2.45
N VAL A 64 35.48 14.64 3.14
CA VAL A 64 35.11 14.77 4.57
C VAL A 64 33.64 14.42 4.77
N LEU A 65 32.74 14.97 3.95
CA LEU A 65 31.31 14.68 4.03
C LEU A 65 30.99 13.19 3.80
N LEU A 66 31.60 12.56 2.80
CA LEU A 66 31.42 11.12 2.56
C LEU A 66 31.95 10.26 3.71
N LYS A 67 33.09 10.63 4.31
CA LYS A 67 33.64 9.91 5.46
C LYS A 67 32.71 10.03 6.68
N SER A 68 32.34 11.25 7.07
CA SER A 68 31.44 11.50 8.21
C SER A 68 30.06 10.86 8.03
N PHE A 69 29.54 10.84 6.80
CA PHE A 69 28.29 10.14 6.48
C PHE A 69 28.43 8.61 6.59
N GLY A 70 29.55 8.04 6.14
CA GLY A 70 29.87 6.63 6.33
C GLY A 70 29.92 6.25 7.81
N GLU A 71 30.63 7.03 8.63
CA GLU A 71 30.72 6.83 10.08
C GLU A 71 29.34 6.88 10.75
N PHE A 72 28.53 7.89 10.40
CA PHE A 72 27.19 8.08 10.96
C PHE A 72 26.24 6.89 10.70
N MET A 73 26.37 6.22 9.55
CA MET A 73 25.47 5.14 9.14
C MET A 73 25.69 3.83 9.92
N VAL A 74 26.90 3.63 10.46
CA VAL A 74 27.31 2.33 11.03
C VAL A 74 26.42 1.85 12.18
N PRO A 75 26.06 2.65 13.20
CA PRO A 75 25.23 2.17 14.31
C PRO A 75 23.89 1.59 13.86
N ASN A 76 23.23 2.20 12.87
CA ASN A 76 21.97 1.67 12.34
C ASN A 76 22.17 0.43 11.47
N LEU A 77 23.25 0.37 10.67
CA LEU A 77 23.59 -0.85 9.92
C LEU A 77 23.90 -2.03 10.83
N LEU A 78 24.63 -1.83 11.93
CA LEU A 78 24.95 -2.88 12.89
C LEU A 78 23.69 -3.38 13.62
N LEU A 79 22.75 -2.49 13.95
CA LEU A 79 21.44 -2.89 14.47
C LEU A 79 20.64 -3.69 13.44
N LEU A 80 20.59 -3.23 12.19
CA LEU A 80 19.83 -3.88 11.12
C LEU A 80 20.36 -5.27 10.74
N PHE A 81 21.69 -5.42 10.67
CA PHE A 81 22.32 -6.69 10.31
C PHE A 81 22.78 -7.50 11.53
N ARG A 82 22.31 -7.15 12.74
CA ARG A 82 22.75 -7.76 14.00
C ARG A 82 22.66 -9.28 14.03
N ARG A 83 21.61 -9.86 13.44
CA ARG A 83 21.41 -11.33 13.34
C ARG A 83 22.40 -12.04 12.40
N GLN A 84 23.23 -11.29 11.69
CA GLN A 84 24.31 -11.78 10.84
C GLN A 84 25.70 -11.57 11.47
N ILE A 85 25.76 -11.03 12.70
CA ILE A 85 26.99 -10.69 13.44
C ILE A 85 27.02 -11.60 14.68
N GLU A 86 28.14 -12.30 14.92
CA GLU A 86 28.26 -13.13 16.12
C GLU A 86 28.61 -12.27 17.33
N GLY A 87 27.97 -12.53 18.48
CA GLY A 87 28.07 -11.67 19.68
C GLY A 87 29.44 -11.62 20.38
N ASN A 88 30.41 -12.39 19.90
CA ASN A 88 31.79 -12.46 20.38
C ASN A 88 32.81 -11.79 19.44
N TRP A 89 32.37 -11.23 18.31
CA TRP A 89 33.27 -10.55 17.36
C TRP A 89 33.79 -9.23 17.92
N ASN A 90 35.06 -8.94 17.65
CA ASN A 90 35.63 -7.60 17.80
C ASN A 90 35.55 -6.82 16.47
N ALA A 91 36.08 -5.59 16.44
CA ALA A 91 36.11 -4.74 15.25
C ALA A 91 36.74 -5.43 14.04
N MET A 92 37.85 -6.16 14.22
CA MET A 92 38.57 -6.80 13.12
C MET A 92 37.80 -8.00 12.56
N ASP A 93 37.18 -8.80 13.43
CA ASP A 93 36.35 -9.94 13.00
C ASP A 93 35.10 -9.45 12.24
N MET A 94 34.52 -8.33 12.70
CA MET A 94 33.42 -7.65 12.00
C MET A 94 33.84 -7.17 10.60
N LEU A 95 34.97 -6.45 10.49
CA LEU A 95 35.50 -5.93 9.23
C LEU A 95 35.87 -7.06 8.25
N GLU A 96 36.43 -8.16 8.76
CA GLU A 96 36.81 -9.34 7.96
C GLU A 96 35.59 -10.04 7.33
N ASN A 97 34.45 -10.06 8.03
CA ASN A 97 33.28 -10.85 7.63
C ASN A 97 32.15 -10.08 6.91
N ILE A 98 32.26 -8.76 6.70
CA ILE A 98 31.20 -7.95 6.04
C ILE A 98 30.74 -8.55 4.70
N GLU A 99 31.69 -9.02 3.88
CA GLU A 99 31.40 -9.57 2.56
C GLU A 99 30.63 -10.91 2.63
N SER A 100 31.03 -11.78 3.56
CA SER A 100 30.51 -13.14 3.73
C SER A 100 29.15 -13.18 4.46
N THR A 101 28.84 -12.15 5.27
CA THR A 101 27.60 -12.05 6.03
C THR A 101 26.65 -10.98 5.47
N ILE A 102 26.96 -9.69 5.66
CA ILE A 102 26.10 -8.56 5.30
C ILE A 102 25.88 -8.51 3.78
N HIS A 103 26.95 -8.42 2.98
CA HIS A 103 26.80 -8.29 1.54
C HIS A 103 26.19 -9.55 0.89
N LYS A 104 26.46 -10.73 1.44
CA LYS A 104 25.77 -11.97 1.05
C LYS A 104 24.26 -11.87 1.24
N VAL A 105 23.81 -11.42 2.42
CA VAL A 105 22.39 -11.24 2.72
C VAL A 105 21.75 -10.12 1.89
N VAL A 106 22.44 -9.00 1.67
CA VAL A 106 21.98 -7.92 0.77
C VAL A 106 21.73 -8.44 -0.65
N ARG A 107 22.67 -9.19 -1.23
CA ARG A 107 22.54 -9.76 -2.59
C ARG A 107 21.48 -10.87 -2.69
N LEU A 108 21.24 -11.62 -1.61
CA LEU A 108 20.17 -12.61 -1.55
C LEU A 108 18.78 -11.95 -1.48
N ARG A 109 18.62 -10.85 -0.73
CA ARG A 109 17.35 -10.11 -0.63
C ARG A 109 17.04 -9.30 -1.88
N ASN A 110 18.06 -8.67 -2.47
CA ASN A 110 17.93 -7.91 -3.70
C ASN A 110 19.02 -8.37 -4.70
N PRO A 111 18.69 -9.28 -5.64
CA PRO A 111 19.63 -9.73 -6.67
C PRO A 111 20.13 -8.63 -7.62
N GLY A 112 19.46 -7.48 -7.67
CA GLY A 112 19.91 -6.28 -8.39
C GLY A 112 20.95 -5.47 -7.62
N ALA A 113 21.04 -5.65 -6.30
CA ALA A 113 21.93 -4.88 -5.44
C ALA A 113 23.40 -5.17 -5.78
N LYS A 114 24.14 -4.09 -6.02
CA LYS A 114 25.59 -4.10 -6.27
C LYS A 114 26.31 -3.41 -5.12
N PRO A 115 26.37 -3.97 -3.89
CA PRO A 115 27.25 -3.44 -2.84
C PRO A 115 28.72 -3.50 -3.30
N PRO A 116 29.62 -2.70 -2.71
CA PRO A 116 31.05 -2.82 -3.00
C PRO A 116 31.52 -4.26 -2.75
N GLN A 117 32.54 -4.69 -3.49
CA GLN A 117 33.23 -5.94 -3.20
C GLN A 117 34.32 -5.64 -2.18
N LEU A 118 34.26 -6.30 -1.04
CA LEU A 118 35.30 -6.24 -0.01
C LEU A 118 36.04 -7.58 0.01
N ARG A 119 37.35 -7.54 -0.22
CA ARG A 119 38.23 -8.67 0.10
C ARG A 119 39.10 -8.24 1.27
N CYS A 120 38.92 -8.87 2.42
CA CYS A 120 39.68 -8.57 3.62
C CYS A 120 40.83 -9.57 3.78
N GLU A 121 41.96 -9.11 4.29
CA GLU A 121 43.13 -9.92 4.64
C GLU A 121 43.55 -9.62 6.08
N ARG A 122 43.50 -10.64 6.95
CA ARG A 122 43.90 -10.57 8.35
C ARG A 122 45.41 -10.79 8.45
N VAL A 123 46.17 -9.69 8.48
CA VAL A 123 47.65 -9.72 8.49
C VAL A 123 48.19 -10.01 9.89
N ALA A 124 47.47 -9.56 10.94
CA ALA A 124 47.72 -9.89 12.33
C ALA A 124 46.39 -9.93 13.11
N PRO A 125 46.33 -10.49 14.33
CA PRO A 125 45.11 -10.45 15.16
C PRO A 125 44.53 -9.05 15.31
N GLU A 126 45.39 -8.03 15.40
CA GLU A 126 45.07 -6.62 15.53
C GLU A 126 45.01 -5.83 14.21
N HIS A 127 45.28 -6.45 13.05
CA HIS A 127 45.46 -5.74 11.77
C HIS A 127 44.72 -6.41 10.60
N VAL A 128 43.77 -5.69 10.02
CA VAL A 128 43.05 -6.05 8.78
C VAL A 128 43.41 -5.09 7.66
N ILE A 129 43.65 -5.62 6.46
CA ILE A 129 43.67 -4.86 5.21
C ILE A 129 42.35 -5.13 4.47
N ILE A 130 41.65 -4.07 4.07
CA ILE A 130 40.43 -4.14 3.27
C ILE A 130 40.76 -3.69 1.84
N HIS A 131 40.69 -4.63 0.91
CA HIS A 131 40.67 -4.33 -0.52
C HIS A 131 39.22 -3.97 -0.92
N TYR A 132 38.96 -2.67 -1.06
CA TYR A 132 37.66 -2.13 -1.47
C TYR A 132 37.64 -1.93 -2.99
N THR A 133 36.66 -2.56 -3.66
CA THR A 133 36.43 -2.38 -5.10
C THR A 133 34.98 -2.02 -5.37
N SER A 134 34.75 -0.90 -6.07
CA SER A 134 33.40 -0.44 -6.40
C SER A 134 33.36 0.38 -7.69
N THR A 135 32.41 0.06 -8.58
CA THR A 135 32.13 0.85 -9.80
C THR A 135 31.71 2.29 -9.50
N ARG A 136 31.30 2.59 -8.26
CA ARG A 136 30.88 3.94 -7.82
C ARG A 136 32.01 4.80 -7.29
N LYS A 137 33.20 4.22 -7.03
CA LYS A 137 34.38 4.91 -6.46
C LYS A 137 34.08 5.75 -5.19
N LEU A 138 33.17 5.28 -4.33
CA LEU A 138 32.81 5.93 -3.05
C LEU A 138 33.85 5.63 -1.96
N CYS A 139 35.12 5.92 -2.24
CA CYS A 139 36.27 5.47 -1.45
C CYS A 139 36.25 6.01 -0.01
N HIS A 140 36.09 7.33 0.14
CA HIS A 140 36.00 7.97 1.46
C HIS A 140 34.76 7.53 2.28
N PHE A 141 33.67 7.14 1.63
CA PHE A 141 32.51 6.55 2.32
C PHE A 141 32.81 5.13 2.82
N GLY A 142 33.58 4.34 2.06
CA GLY A 142 34.12 3.06 2.52
C GLY A 142 35.04 3.21 3.74
N ILE A 143 35.94 4.20 3.70
CA ILE A 143 36.78 4.57 4.85
C ILE A 143 35.91 4.98 6.04
N GLY A 144 34.86 5.79 5.81
CA GLY A 144 33.93 6.21 6.85
C GLY A 144 33.20 5.04 7.53
N LEU A 145 32.68 4.10 6.75
CA LEU A 145 32.07 2.86 7.28
C LEU A 145 33.06 2.06 8.12
N ALA A 146 34.31 1.90 7.67
CA ALA A 146 35.31 1.17 8.42
C ALA A 146 35.72 1.88 9.74
N THR A 147 35.85 3.21 9.67
CA THR A 147 36.11 4.11 10.81
C THR A 147 34.97 4.02 11.84
N GLY A 148 33.72 4.08 11.39
CA GLY A 148 32.53 3.96 12.23
C GLY A 148 32.39 2.58 12.87
N ILE A 149 32.79 1.50 12.19
CA ILE A 149 32.84 0.16 12.79
C ILE A 149 33.85 0.13 13.93
N ALA A 150 35.10 0.54 13.69
CA ALA A 150 36.12 0.56 14.73
C ALA A 150 35.69 1.43 15.95
N ASN A 151 35.13 2.62 15.69
CA ASN A 151 34.57 3.49 16.74
C ASN A 151 33.49 2.81 17.60
N GLN A 152 32.65 1.95 17.03
CA GLN A 152 31.55 1.31 17.76
C GLN A 152 32.04 0.24 18.75
N PHE A 153 33.18 -0.40 18.49
CA PHE A 153 33.80 -1.38 19.39
C PHE A 153 34.72 -0.74 20.45
N GLY A 154 35.15 0.51 20.25
CA GLY A 154 35.75 1.36 21.29
C GLY A 154 37.25 1.22 21.52
N ASP A 155 37.94 0.33 20.79
CA ASP A 155 39.41 0.20 20.85
C ASP A 155 40.11 1.32 20.06
N PRO A 156 41.26 1.87 20.53
CA PRO A 156 42.07 2.81 19.74
C PRO A 156 42.65 2.14 18.49
N TYR A 157 42.62 2.85 17.35
CA TYR A 157 43.12 2.34 16.07
C TYR A 157 43.79 3.40 15.19
N THR A 158 44.76 2.95 14.42
CA THR A 158 45.33 3.67 13.28
C THR A 158 44.69 3.18 11.97
N LEU A 159 44.35 4.11 11.07
CA LEU A 159 43.83 3.82 9.73
C LEU A 159 44.65 4.53 8.65
N GLU A 160 45.14 3.77 7.66
CA GLU A 160 45.93 4.28 6.53
C GLU A 160 45.34 3.78 5.19
N GLU A 161 45.27 4.64 4.17
CA GLU A 161 44.93 4.24 2.79
C GLU A 161 46.23 4.24 1.95
N SER A 162 46.61 3.08 1.41
CA SER A 162 47.89 2.90 0.68
C SER A 162 47.74 2.96 -0.84
N THR A 163 46.56 2.63 -1.37
CA THR A 163 46.16 2.80 -2.79
C THR A 163 44.72 3.31 -2.86
N CYS A 164 44.33 4.04 -3.91
CA CYS A 164 42.98 4.59 -4.05
C CYS A 164 42.43 4.58 -5.49
N MET A 165 41.19 4.09 -5.66
CA MET A 165 40.50 4.08 -6.96
C MET A 165 40.24 5.49 -7.54
N LEU A 166 40.34 6.54 -6.73
CA LEU A 166 40.26 7.94 -7.19
C LEU A 166 41.56 8.42 -7.86
N HIS A 167 42.70 7.80 -7.55
CA HIS A 167 44.00 8.11 -8.15
C HIS A 167 44.35 7.24 -9.37
N GLY A 168 43.54 6.23 -9.66
CA GLY A 168 43.67 5.37 -10.84
C GLY A 168 43.88 3.89 -10.53
N ASP A 169 44.04 3.53 -9.26
CA ASP A 169 44.25 2.15 -8.84
C ASP A 169 43.01 1.26 -9.05
N ASP A 170 43.23 -0.05 -9.23
CA ASP A 170 42.15 -1.03 -9.42
C ASP A 170 41.29 -1.25 -8.16
N SER A 171 41.84 -0.98 -6.98
CA SER A 171 41.15 -1.08 -5.67
C SER A 171 41.75 -0.11 -4.65
N CYS A 172 40.97 0.28 -3.65
CA CYS A 172 41.51 0.94 -2.47
C CYS A 172 42.04 -0.10 -1.49
N GLN A 173 43.21 0.15 -0.90
CA GLN A 173 43.76 -0.66 0.20
C GLN A 173 43.69 0.15 1.49
N ILE A 174 42.76 -0.23 2.38
CA ILE A 174 42.51 0.42 3.66
C ILE A 174 43.08 -0.47 4.76
N HIS A 175 44.16 -0.04 5.39
CA HIS A 175 44.80 -0.70 6.52
C HIS A 175 44.16 -0.20 7.81
N ILE A 176 43.75 -1.10 8.70
CA ILE A 176 43.16 -0.75 9.99
C ILE A 176 43.82 -1.61 11.06
N LYS A 177 44.46 -0.96 12.02
CA LYS A 177 45.25 -1.61 13.06
C LYS A 177 44.87 -1.09 14.44
N LEU A 178 44.60 -1.98 15.40
CA LEU A 178 44.40 -1.59 16.80
C LEU A 178 45.75 -1.23 17.43
N ASP A 179 45.80 -0.15 18.21
CA ASP A 179 47.06 0.40 18.72
C ASP A 179 47.56 -0.29 20.00
N ILE A 180 46.73 -1.14 20.64
CA ILE A 180 47.04 -1.83 21.91
C ILE A 180 46.46 -3.27 21.90
N PRO A 181 47.18 -4.29 22.41
CA PRO A 181 46.58 -5.60 22.66
C PRO A 181 45.56 -5.55 23.82
N VAL A 182 44.33 -5.98 23.52
CA VAL A 182 43.10 -5.92 24.32
C VAL A 182 43.27 -6.00 25.85
N GLN A 183 42.86 -4.95 26.56
CA GLN A 183 42.41 -5.01 27.95
C GLN A 183 41.14 -4.16 28.15
N GLN A 184 40.17 -4.72 28.88
CA GLN A 184 38.83 -4.15 29.08
C GLN A 184 38.85 -2.82 29.85
N ALA A 185 38.12 -1.81 29.37
CA ALA A 185 37.71 -0.64 30.16
C ALA A 185 36.37 -0.05 29.67
N THR A 186 35.63 0.59 30.58
CA THR A 186 34.20 0.98 30.41
C THR A 186 33.99 2.46 30.05
N LEU A 187 32.91 2.74 29.30
CA LEU A 187 32.44 4.07 28.86
C LEU A 187 31.95 5.00 29.98
N PHE A 188 32.13 6.34 29.80
CA PHE A 188 31.05 7.36 29.80
C PHE A 188 31.56 8.81 29.52
N SER A 189 30.62 9.72 29.18
CA SER A 189 30.67 11.22 29.33
C SER A 189 30.93 12.16 28.11
N SER A 190 29.86 12.43 27.33
CA SER A 190 29.28 13.75 26.91
C SER A 190 30.11 15.04 26.64
N LEU A 191 29.72 15.84 25.61
CA LEU A 191 29.21 17.25 25.77
C LEU A 191 28.59 17.92 24.49
N HIS A 192 27.87 19.04 24.73
CA HIS A 192 27.10 19.94 23.83
C HIS A 192 27.92 20.96 22.97
N LEU A 193 27.33 21.59 21.91
CA LEU A 193 26.83 23.01 21.89
C LEU A 193 26.42 23.61 20.50
N VAL A 194 25.61 24.68 20.57
CA VAL A 194 24.81 25.43 19.57
C VAL A 194 25.58 26.51 18.78
N GLY A 195 25.08 26.92 17.59
CA GLY A 195 25.39 28.23 16.97
C GLY A 195 24.47 28.63 15.79
N SER A 196 24.03 29.89 15.71
CA SER A 196 23.02 30.41 14.75
C SER A 196 23.35 31.82 14.22
N VAL A 197 23.00 32.17 12.96
CA VAL A 197 22.99 33.56 12.42
C VAL A 197 21.87 33.74 11.36
N SER A 198 21.40 34.98 11.14
CA SER A 198 20.25 35.40 10.31
C SER A 198 20.59 36.61 9.42
N SER A 199 19.91 36.81 8.26
CA SER A 199 19.56 38.14 7.73
C SER A 199 18.58 38.15 6.52
N THR A 200 17.78 39.23 6.46
CA THR A 200 16.68 39.64 5.54
C THR A 200 17.16 40.28 4.19
N THR A 201 16.38 40.82 3.21
CA THR A 201 14.97 41.34 3.11
C THR A 201 14.52 41.62 1.64
N SER A 202 13.20 41.80 1.40
CA SER A 202 12.50 42.73 0.43
C SER A 202 12.74 42.63 -1.11
N GLU A 203 11.84 42.94 -2.07
CA GLU A 203 10.42 43.44 -2.17
C GLU A 203 10.05 43.44 -3.70
N VAL A 204 8.85 43.73 -4.26
CA VAL A 204 7.40 43.58 -3.96
C VAL A 204 6.61 43.95 -5.26
N SER A 205 5.42 43.36 -5.52
CA SER A 205 4.31 43.88 -6.39
C SER A 205 3.33 42.74 -6.81
N ASP A 206 2.02 42.88 -7.10
CA ASP A 206 0.90 43.73 -6.61
C ASP A 206 -0.44 43.15 -7.11
N TYR A 207 -1.46 42.91 -6.25
CA TYR A 207 -2.90 42.83 -6.66
C TYR A 207 -3.87 42.80 -5.45
N VAL A 208 -4.73 43.83 -5.34
CA VAL A 208 -6.01 43.95 -4.57
C VAL A 208 -5.99 43.56 -3.08
N GLU A 209 -6.16 44.59 -2.24
CA GLU A 209 -5.92 44.61 -0.79
C GLU A 209 -6.97 43.92 0.08
N ILE A 210 -6.50 43.00 0.93
CA ILE A 210 -6.80 42.98 2.37
C ILE A 210 -5.48 43.42 3.04
N SER A 211 -5.54 44.17 4.15
CA SER A 211 -4.35 44.84 4.72
C SER A 211 -3.14 43.89 4.87
N PRO A 212 -1.96 44.25 4.29
CA PRO A 212 -0.75 43.44 4.37
C PRO A 212 -0.17 43.31 5.79
N ASP A 213 -0.65 44.12 6.74
CA ASP A 213 -0.24 44.08 8.15
C ASP A 213 -1.04 43.07 9.00
N ALA A 214 -2.04 42.40 8.42
CA ALA A 214 -2.84 41.41 9.14
C ALA A 214 -2.08 40.07 9.32
N PRO A 215 -1.88 39.57 10.56
CA PRO A 215 -1.19 38.30 10.79
C PRO A 215 -1.87 37.11 10.09
N PRO A 216 -1.12 36.11 9.61
CA PRO A 216 -1.67 34.97 8.87
C PRO A 216 -2.57 34.08 9.73
N ILE A 217 -3.39 33.25 9.08
CA ILE A 217 -3.93 32.05 9.72
C ILE A 217 -2.78 31.04 9.84
N VAL A 218 -2.58 30.48 11.03
CA VAL A 218 -1.55 29.46 11.27
C VAL A 218 -2.21 28.11 11.54
N ILE A 219 -1.79 27.07 10.83
CA ILE A 219 -2.18 25.68 11.08
C ILE A 219 -0.99 24.94 11.67
N VAL A 220 -1.17 24.31 12.82
CA VAL A 220 -0.15 23.47 13.48
C VAL A 220 -0.54 22.01 13.28
N GLY A 221 0.18 21.33 12.38
CA GLY A 221 -0.07 19.95 11.97
C GLY A 221 -0.31 19.84 10.47
N SER A 222 0.64 19.22 9.76
CA SER A 222 0.58 18.93 8.31
C SER A 222 -0.06 17.57 7.97
N GLY A 223 -0.74 16.93 8.94
CA GLY A 223 -1.47 15.68 8.70
C GLY A 223 -2.71 15.87 7.80
N PRO A 224 -3.41 14.79 7.42
CA PRO A 224 -4.52 14.85 6.47
C PRO A 224 -5.61 15.89 6.79
N VAL A 225 -5.91 16.08 8.08
CA VAL A 225 -6.89 17.05 8.57
C VAL A 225 -6.41 18.50 8.40
N GLY A 226 -5.15 18.80 8.75
CA GLY A 226 -4.57 20.14 8.61
C GLY A 226 -4.40 20.56 7.14
N ILE A 227 -4.03 19.61 6.27
CA ILE A 227 -3.97 19.85 4.81
C ILE A 227 -5.36 20.05 4.20
N HIS A 228 -6.38 19.36 4.71
CA HIS A 228 -7.76 19.63 4.30
C HIS A 228 -8.22 21.03 4.71
N ALA A 229 -7.95 21.44 5.96
CA ALA A 229 -8.20 22.82 6.40
C ALA A 229 -7.45 23.86 5.55
N ALA A 230 -6.18 23.59 5.20
CA ALA A 230 -5.41 24.45 4.30
C ALA A 230 -6.04 24.58 2.91
N ARG A 231 -6.47 23.44 2.30
CA ARG A 231 -7.16 23.43 1.01
C ARG A 231 -8.50 24.17 1.06
N GLU A 232 -9.25 24.04 2.15
CA GLU A 232 -10.50 24.76 2.35
C GLU A 232 -10.29 26.28 2.48
N ILE A 233 -9.25 26.73 3.19
CA ILE A 233 -8.89 28.16 3.25
C ILE A 233 -8.50 28.67 1.87
N ILE A 234 -7.62 27.97 1.14
CA ILE A 234 -7.21 28.34 -0.22
C ILE A 234 -8.42 28.40 -1.17
N ARG A 235 -9.37 27.47 -1.04
CA ARG A 235 -10.57 27.37 -1.89
C ARG A 235 -11.58 28.49 -1.60
N GLN A 236 -11.76 28.87 -0.33
CA GLN A 236 -12.76 29.85 0.09
C GLN A 236 -12.22 31.30 0.13
N ALA A 237 -10.93 31.47 0.42
CA ALA A 237 -10.26 32.75 0.59
C ALA A 237 -8.77 32.67 0.11
N PRO A 238 -8.49 32.55 -1.21
CA PRO A 238 -7.14 32.30 -1.72
C PRO A 238 -6.11 33.38 -1.35
N ARG A 239 -6.52 34.63 -1.13
CA ARG A 239 -5.64 35.72 -0.69
C ARG A 239 -5.38 35.76 0.82
N GLN A 240 -6.03 34.93 1.61
CA GLN A 240 -5.79 34.85 3.04
C GLN A 240 -4.38 34.30 3.29
N ALA A 241 -3.52 35.10 3.91
CA ALA A 241 -2.20 34.65 4.32
C ALA A 241 -2.31 33.43 5.26
N LEU A 242 -1.57 32.37 4.94
CA LEU A 242 -1.72 31.04 5.54
C LEU A 242 -0.33 30.41 5.75
N ILE A 243 -0.06 29.90 6.94
CA ILE A 243 1.18 29.17 7.23
C ILE A 243 0.83 27.84 7.89
N VAL A 244 1.25 26.73 7.26
CA VAL A 244 1.09 25.38 7.77
C VAL A 244 2.43 24.89 8.30
N TYR A 245 2.47 24.47 9.57
CA TYR A 245 3.65 23.87 10.21
C TYR A 245 3.49 22.36 10.33
N GLY A 246 4.49 21.61 9.86
CA GLY A 246 4.61 20.17 10.01
C GLY A 246 5.82 19.81 10.87
N ALA A 247 5.61 19.04 11.94
CA ALA A 247 6.68 18.53 12.78
C ALA A 247 7.44 17.36 12.12
N GLU A 248 6.75 16.56 11.29
CA GLU A 248 7.34 15.47 10.53
C GLU A 248 8.21 16.02 9.39
N SER A 249 9.34 15.37 9.11
CA SER A 249 10.28 15.73 8.03
C SER A 249 9.82 15.28 6.63
N TRP A 250 8.59 14.78 6.51
CA TRP A 250 8.01 14.26 5.27
C TRP A 250 7.07 15.30 4.67
N GLU A 251 7.00 15.34 3.34
CA GLU A 251 5.88 16.02 2.68
C GLU A 251 4.55 15.41 3.15
N PRO A 252 3.46 16.19 3.22
CA PRO A 252 2.18 15.69 3.67
C PRO A 252 1.71 14.47 2.87
N TYR A 253 1.26 13.44 3.58
CA TYR A 253 0.88 12.15 2.99
C TYR A 253 -0.42 11.62 3.60
N ASN A 254 -1.00 10.63 2.94
CA ASN A 254 -2.23 9.97 3.32
C ASN A 254 -1.96 8.82 4.29
N ARG A 255 -1.97 9.13 5.59
CA ARG A 255 -1.72 8.18 6.69
C ARG A 255 -2.64 6.94 6.69
N VAL A 256 -3.83 7.02 6.09
CA VAL A 256 -4.78 5.90 5.99
C VAL A 256 -4.27 4.80 5.03
N ARG A 257 -3.31 5.11 4.17
CA ARG A 257 -2.74 4.17 3.19
C ARG A 257 -1.32 3.71 3.54
N LEU A 258 -0.85 3.95 4.77
CA LEU A 258 0.44 3.40 5.20
C LEU A 258 0.43 1.87 5.22
N SER A 259 -0.71 1.25 5.56
CA SER A 259 -0.88 -0.22 5.52
C SER A 259 -0.78 -0.75 4.09
N ASP A 260 -1.38 -0.07 3.10
CA ASP A 260 -1.19 -0.36 1.67
C ASP A 260 0.31 -0.30 1.29
N LEU A 261 1.04 0.73 1.76
CA LEU A 261 2.46 0.94 1.47
C LEU A 261 3.34 -0.15 2.11
N LEU A 262 3.08 -0.49 3.38
CA LEU A 262 3.74 -1.58 4.11
C LEU A 262 3.47 -2.94 3.45
N ALA A 263 2.28 -3.15 2.88
CA ALA A 263 1.95 -4.33 2.11
C ALA A 263 2.63 -4.38 0.73
N GLY A 264 3.20 -3.27 0.25
CA GLY A 264 3.75 -3.14 -1.10
C GLY A 264 2.69 -3.08 -2.20
N GLU A 265 1.45 -2.72 -1.86
CA GLU A 265 0.34 -2.59 -2.82
C GLU A 265 0.35 -1.23 -3.56
N VAL A 266 1.10 -0.26 -3.04
CA VAL A 266 1.15 1.15 -3.52
C VAL A 266 2.56 1.70 -3.39
N GLU A 267 2.86 2.75 -4.14
CA GLU A 267 4.13 3.49 -4.04
C GLU A 267 3.97 4.79 -3.22
N TRP A 268 5.09 5.44 -2.89
CA TRP A 268 5.06 6.75 -2.20
C TRP A 268 4.17 7.78 -2.91
N ASP A 269 4.29 7.89 -4.24
CA ASP A 269 3.56 8.86 -5.05
C ASP A 269 2.02 8.61 -5.04
N ASP A 270 1.56 7.41 -4.68
CA ASP A 270 0.14 7.08 -4.52
C ASP A 270 -0.42 7.53 -3.16
N ILE A 271 0.44 7.73 -2.16
CA ILE A 271 0.05 8.20 -0.83
C ILE A 271 0.44 9.65 -0.57
N ALA A 272 1.33 10.24 -1.36
CA ALA A 272 1.70 11.65 -1.29
C ALA A 272 0.46 12.54 -1.45
N ASN A 273 0.27 13.46 -0.49
CA ASN A 273 -0.90 14.32 -0.35
C ASN A 273 -0.49 15.80 -0.39
N LYS A 274 0.36 16.15 -1.36
CA LYS A 274 0.96 17.49 -1.50
C LYS A 274 -0.10 18.61 -1.43
N LEU A 275 0.27 19.72 -0.79
CA LEU A 275 -0.53 20.94 -0.83
C LEU A 275 -0.19 21.70 -2.11
N ASP A 276 -0.99 21.48 -3.15
CA ASP A 276 -0.89 22.26 -4.39
C ASP A 276 -1.31 23.72 -4.09
N ILE A 277 -0.32 24.61 -3.95
CA ILE A 277 -0.55 26.05 -3.74
C ILE A 277 -0.78 26.72 -5.12
N PRO A 278 -1.97 27.29 -5.39
CA PRO A 278 -2.24 28.01 -6.64
C PRO A 278 -1.44 29.32 -6.73
N ALA A 279 -1.23 29.83 -7.96
CA ALA A 279 -0.57 31.12 -8.18
C ALA A 279 -1.35 32.29 -7.56
N GLU A 280 -2.66 32.12 -7.38
CA GLU A 280 -3.60 33.04 -6.77
C GLU A 280 -3.52 33.09 -5.24
N ALA A 281 -2.74 32.19 -4.61
CA ALA A 281 -2.55 32.10 -3.16
C ALA A 281 -1.07 32.25 -2.71
N PRO A 282 -0.34 33.28 -3.18
CA PRO A 282 1.12 33.40 -2.96
C PRO A 282 1.51 33.62 -1.50
N ALA A 283 0.57 34.06 -0.65
CA ALA A 283 0.75 34.22 0.79
C ALA A 283 0.56 32.92 1.59
N THR A 284 0.42 31.77 0.91
CA THR A 284 0.43 30.44 1.54
C THR A 284 1.84 29.89 1.62
N SER A 285 2.24 29.38 2.79
CA SER A 285 3.48 28.61 2.95
C SER A 285 3.25 27.33 3.75
N LEU A 286 3.99 26.28 3.39
CA LEU A 286 4.09 25.02 4.13
C LEU A 286 5.54 24.89 4.60
N LYS A 287 5.73 24.77 5.91
CA LYS A 287 7.03 24.51 6.55
C LYS A 287 6.98 23.10 7.13
N ILE A 288 7.95 22.25 6.80
CA ILE A 288 8.02 20.88 7.35
C ILE A 288 9.28 20.74 8.21
N ASN A 289 9.44 19.60 8.91
CA ASN A 289 10.53 19.40 9.87
C ASN A 289 10.68 20.54 10.91
N LEU A 290 9.58 21.25 11.19
CA LEU A 290 9.56 22.50 11.96
C LEU A 290 8.36 22.48 12.89
N ALA A 291 8.56 21.84 14.05
CA ALA A 291 7.54 21.73 15.08
C ALA A 291 7.27 23.09 15.74
N ILE A 292 6.04 23.31 16.21
CA ILE A 292 5.73 24.42 17.12
C ILE A 292 6.02 23.96 18.55
N ALA A 293 6.88 24.70 19.24
CA ALA A 293 7.33 24.42 20.59
C ALA A 293 6.46 25.08 21.67
N SER A 294 5.86 26.26 21.40
CA SER A 294 4.97 26.94 22.34
C SER A 294 3.99 27.91 21.67
N ILE A 295 2.94 28.30 22.40
CA ILE A 295 1.93 29.28 21.99
C ILE A 295 1.87 30.41 23.03
N ASP A 296 2.09 31.65 22.62
CA ASP A 296 1.83 32.85 23.42
C ASP A 296 0.48 33.44 23.00
N ARG A 297 -0.57 33.07 23.74
CA ARG A 297 -1.96 33.51 23.49
C ARG A 297 -2.16 35.00 23.67
N LYS A 298 -1.49 35.59 24.67
CA LYS A 298 -1.66 37.01 25.03
C LYS A 298 -1.12 37.91 23.93
N ASN A 299 0.01 37.54 23.34
CA ASN A 299 0.68 38.29 22.28
C ASN A 299 0.38 37.73 20.87
N LYS A 300 -0.45 36.67 20.78
CA LYS A 300 -0.87 35.97 19.56
C LYS A 300 0.28 35.61 18.62
N TYR A 301 1.25 34.85 19.14
CA TYR A 301 2.27 34.19 18.32
C TYR A 301 2.52 32.75 18.75
N VAL A 302 3.04 31.95 17.82
CA VAL A 302 3.65 30.65 18.10
C VAL A 302 5.16 30.75 18.01
N VAL A 303 5.88 29.88 18.74
CA VAL A 303 7.34 29.74 18.64
C VAL A 303 7.66 28.40 18.00
N ASP A 304 8.45 28.39 16.94
CA ASP A 304 8.91 27.15 16.30
C ASP A 304 10.12 26.52 17.02
N SER A 305 10.48 25.29 16.63
CA SER A 305 11.61 24.54 17.21
C SER A 305 12.98 25.15 16.90
N ALA A 306 13.07 26.14 16.00
CA ALA A 306 14.27 26.94 15.76
C ALA A 306 14.26 28.26 16.57
N GLY A 307 13.21 28.53 17.36
CA GLY A 307 13.08 29.71 18.21
C GLY A 307 12.47 30.93 17.52
N ASN A 308 12.03 30.83 16.25
CA ASN A 308 11.41 31.96 15.56
C ASN A 308 9.98 32.18 16.06
N LYS A 309 9.56 33.44 16.13
CA LYS A 309 8.19 33.83 16.48
C LYS A 309 7.36 34.06 15.23
N GLN A 310 6.18 33.45 15.17
CA GLN A 310 5.20 33.67 14.11
C GLN A 310 3.89 34.18 14.71
N HIS A 311 3.53 35.44 14.43
CA HIS A 311 2.22 35.96 14.80
C HIS A 311 1.10 35.31 13.98
N TYR A 312 -0.10 35.22 14.58
CA TYR A 312 -1.30 34.67 13.96
C TYR A 312 -2.55 35.53 14.20
N SER A 313 -3.47 35.55 13.25
CA SER A 313 -4.82 36.11 13.43
C SER A 313 -5.80 35.05 13.92
N ARG A 314 -5.60 33.81 13.47
CA ARG A 314 -6.30 32.59 13.89
C ARG A 314 -5.31 31.45 13.96
N LEU A 315 -5.44 30.60 14.98
CA LEU A 315 -4.60 29.41 15.14
C LEU A 315 -5.47 28.16 15.05
N ILE A 316 -5.10 27.21 14.21
CA ILE A 316 -5.77 25.91 14.06
C ILE A 316 -4.82 24.82 14.53
N LEU A 317 -5.16 24.16 15.64
CA LEU A 317 -4.44 23.00 16.15
C LEU A 317 -4.98 21.75 15.44
N ALA A 318 -4.18 21.19 14.53
CA ALA A 318 -4.42 19.95 13.79
C ALA A 318 -3.35 18.89 14.15
N VAL A 319 -2.85 18.94 15.39
CA VAL A 319 -1.70 18.17 15.90
C VAL A 319 -1.94 16.66 16.05
N GLY A 320 -3.18 16.21 15.81
CA GLY A 320 -3.56 14.80 15.72
C GLY A 320 -3.24 13.99 16.98
N SER A 321 -2.67 12.80 16.78
CA SER A 321 -2.37 11.84 17.84
C SER A 321 -1.09 11.05 17.58
N ARG A 322 -0.46 10.59 18.66
CA ARG A 322 0.66 9.64 18.67
C ARG A 322 0.17 8.21 18.92
N ALA A 323 0.94 7.21 18.50
CA ALA A 323 0.67 5.82 18.88
C ALA A 323 0.72 5.65 20.40
N ARG A 324 -0.19 4.83 20.94
CA ARG A 324 -0.03 4.28 22.28
C ARG A 324 1.06 3.20 22.22
N ARG A 325 2.22 3.46 22.83
CA ARG A 325 3.25 2.44 23.03
C ARG A 325 2.81 1.45 24.11
N VAL A 326 3.40 0.25 24.08
CA VAL A 326 3.26 -0.69 25.20
C VAL A 326 4.08 -0.15 26.38
N ASP A 327 3.71 -0.50 27.60
CA ASP A 327 4.37 -0.01 28.80
C ASP A 327 5.72 -0.73 28.99
N GLU A 328 6.81 -0.09 28.55
CA GLU A 328 8.19 -0.62 28.56
C GLU A 328 8.89 -0.45 29.93
N THR A 329 8.16 -0.04 30.99
CA THR A 329 8.73 0.36 32.30
C THR A 329 9.63 -0.66 33.00
N ALA A 330 9.66 -1.91 32.56
CA ALA A 330 10.60 -2.92 33.05
C ALA A 330 12.00 -2.90 32.37
N ARG A 331 12.11 -2.56 31.07
CA ARG A 331 13.36 -2.72 30.27
C ARG A 331 13.46 -1.72 29.11
N LEU A 332 13.87 -0.48 29.42
CA LEU A 332 13.96 0.70 28.53
C LEU A 332 14.95 0.62 27.34
N SER A 333 15.35 -0.57 26.86
CA SER A 333 16.41 -0.69 25.84
C SER A 333 16.38 -1.97 24.98
N LEU A 334 15.23 -2.65 24.85
CA LEU A 334 15.13 -3.80 23.93
C LEU A 334 14.75 -3.36 22.52
N SER A 335 15.62 -3.62 21.53
CA SER A 335 15.29 -3.44 20.12
C SER A 335 14.27 -4.48 19.64
N GLY A 336 13.61 -4.21 18.51
CA GLY A 336 12.57 -5.11 17.97
C GLY A 336 11.14 -4.79 18.45
N ILE A 337 10.95 -3.73 19.23
CA ILE A 337 9.65 -3.18 19.61
C ILE A 337 9.40 -1.91 18.79
N TYR A 338 8.25 -1.85 18.09
CA TYR A 338 7.91 -0.80 17.13
C TYR A 338 6.52 -0.22 17.41
N SER A 339 6.35 1.08 17.13
CA SER A 339 5.03 1.69 16.92
C SER A 339 4.58 1.51 15.47
N TYR A 340 3.32 1.85 15.19
CA TYR A 340 2.87 2.02 13.81
C TYR A 340 1.86 3.17 13.69
N ARG A 341 2.34 4.32 13.23
CA ARG A 341 1.56 5.57 13.07
C ARG A 341 1.95 6.37 11.85
N ASP A 342 3.24 6.51 11.57
CA ASP A 342 3.78 7.42 10.56
C ASP A 342 4.69 6.70 9.55
N VAL A 343 5.33 7.49 8.68
CA VAL A 343 6.20 6.98 7.62
C VAL A 343 7.49 6.40 8.18
N ASP A 344 8.03 6.95 9.27
CA ASP A 344 9.28 6.48 9.86
C ASP A 344 9.03 5.12 10.55
N ASP A 345 7.94 4.99 11.33
CA ASP A 345 7.47 3.68 11.83
C ASP A 345 7.32 2.64 10.69
N ALA A 346 6.71 3.05 9.56
CA ALA A 346 6.49 2.15 8.44
C ALA A 346 7.80 1.74 7.74
N GLN A 347 8.78 2.65 7.65
CA GLN A 347 10.11 2.37 7.10
C GLN A 347 10.91 1.42 7.98
N ASP A 348 10.88 1.61 9.30
CA ASP A 348 11.54 0.72 10.25
C ASP A 348 10.94 -0.70 10.17
N LEU A 349 9.61 -0.83 10.04
CA LEU A 349 8.96 -2.13 9.81
C LEU A 349 9.31 -2.76 8.44
N MET A 350 9.27 -2.01 7.34
CA MET A 350 9.68 -2.53 6.02
C MET A 350 11.12 -3.05 6.00
N THR A 351 11.99 -2.41 6.76
CA THR A 351 13.41 -2.75 6.81
C THR A 351 13.67 -4.03 7.62
N ASN A 352 12.78 -4.35 8.58
CA ASN A 352 12.89 -5.51 9.48
C ASN A 352 11.97 -6.69 9.15
N VAL A 353 10.83 -6.50 8.48
CA VAL A 353 9.81 -7.55 8.24
C VAL A 353 10.34 -8.81 7.55
N VAL A 354 11.33 -8.65 6.66
CA VAL A 354 11.96 -9.77 5.91
C VAL A 354 12.87 -10.62 6.82
N GLN A 355 13.30 -10.10 7.98
CA GLN A 355 14.08 -10.83 8.97
C GLN A 355 13.24 -11.50 10.06
N SER A 356 12.03 -10.99 10.29
CA SER A 356 11.16 -11.46 11.36
C SER A 356 10.71 -12.90 11.13
N MET A 357 10.81 -13.72 12.17
CA MET A 357 10.31 -15.09 12.20
C MET A 357 9.06 -15.23 13.07
N HIS A 358 8.95 -14.42 14.12
CA HIS A 358 7.93 -14.47 15.17
C HIS A 358 7.40 -13.06 15.46
N THR A 359 6.61 -12.55 14.52
CA THR A 359 6.00 -11.23 14.64
C THR A 359 4.79 -11.28 15.57
N VAL A 360 4.73 -10.37 16.54
CA VAL A 360 3.55 -10.14 17.38
C VAL A 360 2.97 -8.76 17.12
N VAL A 361 1.67 -8.68 16.84
CA VAL A 361 0.94 -7.41 16.71
C VAL A 361 0.02 -7.26 17.92
N THR A 362 0.19 -6.21 18.70
CA THR A 362 -0.66 -5.93 19.88
C THR A 362 -1.80 -4.99 19.52
N GLY A 363 -3.03 -5.47 19.70
CA GLY A 363 -4.27 -4.77 19.37
C GLY A 363 -4.97 -5.40 18.17
N GLY A 364 -6.07 -6.13 18.41
CA GLY A 364 -6.95 -6.68 17.38
C GLY A 364 -7.96 -5.68 16.80
N GLY A 365 -7.60 -4.39 16.74
CA GLY A 365 -8.39 -3.35 16.08
C GLY A 365 -8.09 -3.25 14.59
N VAL A 366 -8.75 -2.31 13.90
CA VAL A 366 -8.59 -2.03 12.46
C VAL A 366 -7.12 -2.07 12.02
N LEU A 367 -6.31 -1.19 12.62
CA LEU A 367 -4.91 -1.00 12.24
C LEU A 367 -4.04 -2.25 12.48
N GLY A 368 -4.23 -2.94 13.61
CA GLY A 368 -3.45 -4.14 13.91
C GLY A 368 -3.78 -5.32 12.99
N ILE A 369 -5.03 -5.42 12.51
CA ILE A 369 -5.41 -6.40 11.50
C ILE A 369 -4.81 -6.04 10.13
N GLU A 370 -4.91 -4.77 9.70
CA GLU A 370 -4.27 -4.31 8.45
C GLU A 370 -2.75 -4.54 8.46
N VAL A 371 -2.06 -4.19 9.56
CA VAL A 371 -0.62 -4.43 9.74
C VAL A 371 -0.30 -5.91 9.72
N ALA A 372 -1.04 -6.76 10.43
CA ALA A 372 -0.79 -8.21 10.43
C ALA A 372 -0.92 -8.82 9.02
N PHE A 373 -1.89 -8.35 8.21
CA PHE A 373 -2.04 -8.78 6.82
C PHE A 373 -0.92 -8.24 5.91
N ALA A 374 -0.54 -6.97 6.06
CA ALA A 374 0.56 -6.36 5.30
C ALA A 374 1.89 -7.09 5.54
N LEU A 375 2.21 -7.35 6.82
CA LEU A 375 3.41 -8.10 7.21
C LEU A 375 3.35 -9.56 6.71
N LYS A 376 2.17 -10.21 6.72
CA LYS A 376 2.01 -11.58 6.18
C LYS A 376 2.18 -11.66 4.67
N ALA A 377 1.77 -10.62 3.94
CA ALA A 377 1.99 -10.51 2.51
C ALA A 377 3.47 -10.31 2.16
N GLN A 378 4.18 -9.47 2.93
CA GLN A 378 5.62 -9.22 2.75
C GLN A 378 6.50 -10.42 3.15
N ASN A 379 6.16 -11.12 4.24
CA ASN A 379 6.88 -12.31 4.69
C ASN A 379 5.92 -13.48 4.96
N PRO A 380 5.60 -14.29 3.92
CA PRO A 380 4.73 -15.46 4.07
C PRO A 380 5.26 -16.52 5.03
N ALA A 381 6.59 -16.57 5.26
CA ALA A 381 7.23 -17.54 6.14
C ALA A 381 7.17 -17.14 7.63
N ALA A 382 7.01 -15.85 7.94
CA ALA A 382 6.88 -15.38 9.32
C ALA A 382 5.62 -15.96 10.00
N GLU A 383 5.78 -16.39 11.25
CA GLU A 383 4.65 -16.62 12.13
C GLU A 383 4.16 -15.28 12.69
N ILE A 384 2.92 -14.93 12.41
CA ILE A 384 2.31 -13.67 12.86
C ILE A 384 1.21 -13.98 13.86
N THR A 385 1.29 -13.37 15.04
CA THR A 385 0.29 -13.51 16.12
C THR A 385 -0.28 -12.16 16.51
N ILE A 386 -1.60 -11.99 16.41
CA ILE A 386 -2.31 -10.84 16.96
C ILE A 386 -2.65 -11.13 18.43
N LEU A 387 -2.18 -10.30 19.35
CA LEU A 387 -2.65 -10.30 20.74
C LEU A 387 -3.73 -9.24 20.92
N HIS A 388 -4.83 -9.58 21.58
CA HIS A 388 -5.90 -8.63 21.86
C HIS A 388 -6.45 -8.81 23.27
N ARG A 389 -6.54 -7.70 24.00
CA ARG A 389 -6.96 -7.66 25.41
C ARG A 389 -8.46 -7.90 25.62
N ARG A 390 -9.24 -8.01 24.54
CA ARG A 390 -10.70 -8.25 24.58
C ARG A 390 -11.05 -9.60 23.98
N ASP A 391 -12.31 -9.98 24.20
CA ASP A 391 -12.98 -11.22 23.79
C ASP A 391 -13.21 -11.35 22.29
N ARG A 392 -13.16 -10.25 21.53
CA ARG A 392 -13.40 -10.24 20.08
C ARG A 392 -12.57 -9.19 19.33
N LEU A 393 -12.28 -9.45 18.06
CA LEU A 393 -11.60 -8.51 17.15
C LEU A 393 -12.52 -7.31 16.85
N MET A 394 -11.93 -6.14 16.63
CA MET A 394 -12.65 -4.90 16.30
C MET A 394 -13.86 -4.64 17.20
N ASN A 395 -13.72 -4.89 18.51
CA ASN A 395 -14.81 -4.93 19.49
C ASN A 395 -15.61 -3.61 19.66
N GLN A 396 -15.16 -2.51 19.05
CA GLN A 396 -15.84 -1.22 18.98
C GLN A 396 -16.70 -1.04 17.73
N GLN A 397 -16.48 -1.84 16.67
CA GLN A 397 -17.12 -1.66 15.35
C GLN A 397 -17.79 -2.95 14.83
N LEU A 398 -17.46 -4.11 15.40
CA LEU A 398 -18.05 -5.40 15.09
C LEU A 398 -18.68 -6.02 16.35
N ASP A 399 -19.81 -6.68 16.11
CA ASP A 399 -20.47 -7.52 17.09
C ASP A 399 -19.81 -8.92 17.17
N GLU A 400 -20.38 -9.81 17.98
CA GLU A 400 -19.88 -11.18 18.15
C GLU A 400 -19.91 -11.99 16.84
N GLU A 401 -21.02 -11.95 16.08
CA GLU A 401 -21.16 -12.75 14.87
C GLU A 401 -20.26 -12.28 13.72
N ALA A 402 -20.13 -10.96 13.54
CA ALA A 402 -19.22 -10.36 12.56
C ALA A 402 -17.75 -10.59 12.95
N SER A 403 -17.39 -10.38 14.22
CA SER A 403 -16.01 -10.65 14.66
C SER A 403 -15.66 -12.13 14.56
N ALA A 404 -16.57 -13.05 14.83
CA ALA A 404 -16.31 -14.49 14.68
C ALA A 404 -16.08 -14.86 13.21
N PHE A 405 -16.82 -14.24 12.28
CA PHE A 405 -16.58 -14.41 10.84
C PHE A 405 -15.23 -13.83 10.41
N LEU A 406 -14.87 -12.62 10.89
CA LEU A 406 -13.57 -12.01 10.63
C LEU A 406 -12.43 -12.90 11.12
N LEU A 407 -12.53 -13.39 12.36
CA LEU A 407 -11.52 -14.27 12.98
C LEU A 407 -11.24 -15.53 12.13
N GLN A 408 -12.27 -16.12 11.53
CA GLN A 408 -12.09 -17.23 10.59
C GLN A 408 -11.29 -16.84 9.33
N GLN A 409 -11.45 -15.62 8.82
CA GLN A 409 -10.67 -15.13 7.68
C GLN A 409 -9.21 -14.81 8.07
N VAL A 410 -8.98 -14.28 9.27
CA VAL A 410 -7.62 -14.06 9.82
C VAL A 410 -6.87 -15.41 9.93
N TYR A 411 -7.52 -16.45 10.46
CA TYR A 411 -6.94 -17.79 10.52
C TYR A 411 -6.71 -18.41 9.13
N ALA A 412 -7.58 -18.16 8.16
CA ALA A 412 -7.43 -18.67 6.79
C ALA A 412 -6.20 -18.11 6.05
N GLU A 413 -5.72 -16.92 6.45
CA GLU A 413 -4.48 -16.29 5.94
C GLU A 413 -3.23 -16.71 6.75
N GLY A 414 -3.38 -17.65 7.69
CA GLY A 414 -2.28 -18.20 8.49
C GLY A 414 -1.76 -17.25 9.58
N ILE A 415 -2.59 -16.31 10.04
CA ILE A 415 -2.30 -15.40 11.15
C ILE A 415 -2.95 -15.97 12.43
N LYS A 416 -2.16 -16.14 13.49
CA LYS A 416 -2.66 -16.57 14.81
C LYS A 416 -3.29 -15.39 15.54
N VAL A 417 -4.24 -15.67 16.44
CA VAL A 417 -4.91 -14.65 17.25
C VAL A 417 -5.09 -15.18 18.67
N LEU A 418 -4.67 -14.42 19.67
CA LEU A 418 -4.89 -14.70 21.09
C LEU A 418 -5.75 -13.57 21.68
N LEU A 419 -7.00 -13.92 22.00
CA LEU A 419 -8.01 -13.02 22.59
C LEU A 419 -7.93 -13.06 24.12
N ASN A 420 -8.48 -12.06 24.82
CA ASN A 420 -8.37 -11.88 26.28
C ASN A 420 -6.91 -11.93 26.81
N THR A 421 -5.95 -11.63 25.94
CA THR A 421 -4.52 -11.86 26.18
C THR A 421 -3.79 -10.51 26.25
N ASP A 422 -2.85 -10.41 27.17
CA ASP A 422 -2.09 -9.20 27.45
C ASP A 422 -0.62 -9.55 27.72
N ILE A 423 0.30 -8.60 27.48
CA ILE A 423 1.73 -8.79 27.76
C ILE A 423 2.02 -8.34 29.21
N VAL A 424 2.86 -9.10 29.91
CA VAL A 424 3.27 -8.84 31.31
C VAL A 424 4.77 -8.59 31.46
N ASP A 425 5.62 -9.25 30.67
CA ASP A 425 7.07 -8.96 30.62
C ASP A 425 7.65 -9.17 29.21
N PHE A 426 8.74 -8.46 28.92
CA PHE A 426 9.54 -8.57 27.70
C PHE A 426 10.85 -9.29 28.02
N ILE A 427 11.08 -10.43 27.37
CA ILE A 427 12.22 -11.30 27.67
C ILE A 427 13.22 -11.20 26.52
N GLY A 428 14.41 -10.73 26.86
CA GLY A 428 15.57 -10.61 25.98
C GLY A 428 16.71 -9.90 26.70
N GLN A 429 17.92 -9.95 26.13
CA GLN A 429 19.08 -9.22 26.66
C GLN A 429 19.26 -7.83 26.02
N HIS A 430 18.97 -7.73 24.72
CA HIS A 430 19.30 -6.57 23.88
C HIS A 430 18.25 -6.32 22.79
N GLU A 431 17.71 -7.40 22.20
CA GLU A 431 16.49 -7.38 21.41
C GLU A 431 15.44 -8.23 22.12
N ILE A 432 14.17 -8.06 21.75
CA ILE A 432 13.09 -8.94 22.17
C ILE A 432 13.30 -10.34 21.58
N GLU A 433 13.25 -11.37 22.43
CA GLU A 433 13.33 -12.79 22.02
C GLU A 433 11.99 -13.51 22.28
N ARG A 434 11.33 -13.13 23.37
CA ARG A 434 10.13 -13.74 23.92
C ARG A 434 9.28 -12.70 24.65
N ILE A 435 7.98 -12.97 24.75
CA ILE A 435 7.07 -12.21 25.62
C ILE A 435 6.35 -13.14 26.57
N GLN A 436 6.19 -12.69 27.82
CA GLN A 436 5.36 -13.34 28.82
C GLN A 436 3.95 -12.76 28.78
N LEU A 437 2.96 -13.65 28.77
CA LEU A 437 1.54 -13.33 28.68
C LEU A 437 0.86 -13.39 30.06
N ASN A 438 -0.28 -12.70 30.20
CA ASN A 438 -1.09 -12.66 31.41
C ASN A 438 -1.63 -14.02 31.89
N ASN A 439 -1.66 -15.03 31.01
CA ASN A 439 -2.01 -16.42 31.35
C ASN A 439 -0.79 -17.25 31.85
N GLY A 440 0.39 -16.64 31.99
CA GLY A 440 1.64 -17.29 32.39
C GLY A 440 2.42 -17.96 31.24
N GLN A 441 1.84 -18.05 30.04
CA GLN A 441 2.53 -18.59 28.87
C GLN A 441 3.64 -17.62 28.41
N THR A 442 4.75 -18.18 27.94
CA THR A 442 5.79 -17.42 27.22
C THR A 442 5.80 -17.86 25.77
N ILE A 443 5.79 -16.92 24.82
CA ILE A 443 5.86 -17.20 23.37
C ILE A 443 7.08 -16.51 22.74
N PRO A 444 7.69 -17.08 21.69
CA PRO A 444 8.74 -16.41 20.93
C PRO A 444 8.19 -15.14 20.29
N CYS A 445 8.98 -14.07 20.30
CA CYS A 445 8.66 -12.80 19.68
C CYS A 445 9.97 -12.08 19.37
N ASP A 446 10.26 -11.90 18.09
CA ASP A 446 11.49 -11.25 17.59
C ASP A 446 11.19 -9.93 16.85
N THR A 447 9.91 -9.59 16.71
CA THR A 447 9.39 -8.30 16.25
C THR A 447 8.02 -8.07 16.90
N LEU A 448 7.87 -7.00 17.67
CA LEU A 448 6.63 -6.60 18.32
C LEU A 448 6.15 -5.26 17.74
N ILE A 449 4.89 -5.19 17.29
CA ILE A 449 4.27 -3.95 16.81
C ILE A 449 3.14 -3.54 17.76
N SER A 450 3.14 -2.27 18.16
CA SER A 450 2.07 -1.68 18.96
C SER A 450 1.00 -1.01 18.10
N CYS A 451 -0.17 -1.65 18.03
CA CYS A 451 -1.39 -1.14 17.42
C CYS A 451 -2.51 -0.98 18.47
N THR A 452 -2.13 -0.66 19.72
CA THR A 452 -3.03 -0.61 20.89
C THR A 452 -3.91 0.64 20.98
N GLY A 453 -3.97 1.42 19.90
CA GLY A 453 -4.72 2.67 19.78
C GLY A 453 -3.82 3.90 19.74
N ILE A 454 -4.44 5.07 19.86
CA ILE A 454 -3.79 6.38 19.77
C ILE A 454 -4.01 7.19 21.06
N ILE A 455 -3.19 8.22 21.25
CA ILE A 455 -3.30 9.20 22.32
C ILE A 455 -3.29 10.59 21.67
N PRO A 456 -4.36 11.40 21.83
CA PRO A 456 -4.41 12.78 21.36
C PRO A 456 -3.19 13.60 21.83
N ASN A 457 -2.70 14.47 20.95
CA ASN A 457 -1.58 15.36 21.26
C ASN A 457 -2.10 16.65 21.89
N THR A 458 -2.06 16.70 23.22
CA THR A 458 -2.61 17.79 24.04
C THR A 458 -1.58 18.71 24.68
N SER A 459 -0.30 18.32 24.72
CA SER A 459 0.77 19.06 25.44
C SER A 459 0.83 20.54 25.05
N LEU A 460 1.01 20.83 23.75
CA LEU A 460 1.09 22.20 23.24
C LEU A 460 -0.10 23.09 23.64
N ALA A 461 -1.29 22.50 23.79
CA ALA A 461 -2.49 23.22 24.22
C ALA A 461 -2.53 23.40 25.75
N SER A 462 -2.20 22.34 26.50
CA SER A 462 -2.13 22.34 27.97
C SER A 462 -1.07 23.31 28.49
N ASP A 463 0.12 23.31 27.88
CA ASP A 463 1.24 24.23 28.17
C ASP A 463 0.87 25.70 27.87
N ALA A 464 -0.06 25.93 26.93
CA ALA A 464 -0.64 27.24 26.62
C ALA A 464 -1.85 27.61 27.52
N GLY A 465 -2.20 26.78 28.51
CA GLY A 465 -3.37 27.00 29.38
C GLY A 465 -4.71 26.89 28.65
N LEU A 466 -4.78 26.12 27.57
CA LEU A 466 -6.03 25.72 26.94
C LEU A 466 -6.63 24.51 27.68
N ASN A 467 -7.95 24.40 27.66
CA ASN A 467 -8.63 23.31 28.35
C ASN A 467 -8.36 21.98 27.62
N THR A 468 -7.85 20.99 28.35
CA THR A 468 -7.58 19.63 27.85
C THR A 468 -8.06 18.58 28.84
N ASP A 469 -8.65 17.49 28.34
CA ASP A 469 -8.98 16.29 29.12
C ASP A 469 -8.49 15.04 28.36
N HIS A 470 -9.37 14.35 27.62
CA HIS A 470 -8.98 13.28 26.72
C HIS A 470 -8.34 13.83 25.43
N GLY A 471 -8.79 15.00 24.98
CA GLY A 471 -8.23 15.80 23.90
C GLY A 471 -8.20 17.29 24.26
N ILE A 472 -8.06 18.15 23.25
CA ILE A 472 -8.20 19.61 23.36
C ILE A 472 -9.69 19.93 23.31
N VAL A 473 -10.24 20.48 24.40
CA VAL A 473 -11.68 20.69 24.55
C VAL A 473 -12.14 21.83 23.64
N VAL A 474 -13.15 21.56 22.81
CA VAL A 474 -13.75 22.54 21.89
C VAL A 474 -15.26 22.65 22.01
N ASN A 475 -15.79 23.84 21.70
CA ASN A 475 -17.22 24.12 21.58
C ASN A 475 -17.78 23.64 20.22
N ASP A 476 -19.07 23.85 19.99
CA ASP A 476 -19.73 23.49 18.72
C ASP A 476 -19.16 24.22 17.50
N PHE A 477 -18.50 25.37 17.68
CA PHE A 477 -17.82 26.08 16.58
C PHE A 477 -16.37 25.65 16.38
N LEU A 478 -15.93 24.61 17.13
CA LEU A 478 -14.59 24.04 17.15
C LEU A 478 -13.51 24.98 17.71
N GLN A 479 -13.93 25.99 18.47
CA GLN A 479 -13.07 26.90 19.23
C GLN A 479 -12.74 26.29 20.59
N THR A 480 -11.51 26.53 21.05
CA THR A 480 -11.07 26.24 22.42
C THR A 480 -11.64 27.26 23.42
N ASN A 481 -11.16 27.25 24.67
CA ASN A 481 -11.39 28.35 25.63
C ASN A 481 -10.69 29.68 25.24
N ASP A 482 -9.98 29.71 24.11
CA ASP A 482 -9.53 30.93 23.43
C ASP A 482 -10.29 31.07 22.09
N PRO A 483 -11.06 32.16 21.87
CA PRO A 483 -11.92 32.28 20.68
C PRO A 483 -11.15 32.40 19.36
N ASP A 484 -9.85 32.73 19.42
CA ASP A 484 -8.97 32.83 18.25
C ASP A 484 -8.21 31.53 17.95
N ILE A 485 -8.36 30.50 18.80
CA ILE A 485 -7.69 29.20 18.69
C ILE A 485 -8.72 28.08 18.56
N TYR A 486 -8.58 27.30 17.50
CA TYR A 486 -9.43 26.18 17.13
C TYR A 486 -8.66 24.87 17.26
N ALA A 487 -9.35 23.75 17.47
CA ALA A 487 -8.75 22.42 17.38
C ALA A 487 -9.61 21.48 16.54
N ILE A 488 -8.98 20.67 15.70
CA ILE A 488 -9.65 19.78 14.73
C ILE A 488 -8.96 18.42 14.59
N GLY A 489 -9.72 17.41 14.20
CA GLY A 489 -9.24 16.04 14.02
C GLY A 489 -9.07 15.28 15.33
N GLU A 490 -8.19 14.29 15.33
CA GLU A 490 -7.98 13.38 16.48
C GLU A 490 -7.53 14.08 17.76
N CYS A 491 -6.99 15.31 17.68
CA CYS A 491 -6.61 16.09 18.85
C CYS A 491 -7.80 16.80 19.52
N ALA A 492 -8.93 16.97 18.83
CA ALA A 492 -10.08 17.70 19.32
C ALA A 492 -11.05 16.81 20.10
N GLU A 493 -11.56 17.34 21.21
CA GLU A 493 -12.58 16.75 22.05
C GLU A 493 -13.83 17.62 22.04
N HIS A 494 -14.93 17.07 21.54
CA HIS A 494 -16.22 17.75 21.44
C HIS A 494 -17.26 16.98 22.24
N HIS A 495 -17.96 17.63 23.18
CA HIS A 495 -18.87 17.01 24.16
C HIS A 495 -18.31 15.72 24.81
N GLY A 496 -17.05 15.77 25.27
CA GLY A 496 -16.39 14.62 25.93
C GLY A 496 -15.96 13.50 24.97
N LYS A 497 -15.97 13.75 23.65
CA LYS A 497 -15.71 12.73 22.62
C LYS A 497 -14.58 13.15 21.67
N THR A 498 -13.55 12.31 21.61
CA THR A 498 -12.47 12.36 20.60
C THR A 498 -12.73 11.35 19.48
N TYR A 499 -12.36 11.68 18.24
CA TYR A 499 -12.57 10.80 17.08
C TYR A 499 -11.25 10.25 16.53
N GLY A 500 -11.07 8.92 16.57
CA GLY A 500 -9.92 8.22 15.98
C GLY A 500 -10.10 7.83 14.50
N LEU A 501 -10.78 8.65 13.71
CA LEU A 501 -11.12 8.40 12.30
C LEU A 501 -10.92 9.67 11.47
N ILE A 502 -10.49 9.50 10.21
CA ILE A 502 -10.24 10.63 9.30
C ILE A 502 -11.51 11.44 8.99
N GLY A 503 -12.65 10.78 8.76
CA GLY A 503 -13.90 11.41 8.32
C GLY A 503 -14.38 12.56 9.21
N PRO A 504 -14.59 12.31 10.52
CA PRO A 504 -14.92 13.36 11.49
C PRO A 504 -13.93 14.53 11.49
N GLY A 505 -12.63 14.26 11.31
CA GLY A 505 -11.62 15.30 11.22
C GLY A 505 -11.74 16.19 9.98
N LEU A 506 -12.14 15.64 8.83
CA LEU A 506 -12.33 16.43 7.60
C LEU A 506 -13.63 17.25 7.64
N GLU A 507 -14.67 16.70 8.26
CA GLU A 507 -15.90 17.45 8.58
C GLU A 507 -15.61 18.63 9.52
N GLN A 508 -14.89 18.37 10.62
CA GLN A 508 -14.43 19.41 11.56
C GLN A 508 -13.56 20.47 10.88
N ALA A 509 -12.62 20.08 10.03
CA ALA A 509 -11.78 21.00 9.27
C ALA A 509 -12.60 21.95 8.38
N THR A 510 -13.56 21.39 7.63
CA THR A 510 -14.43 22.17 6.72
C THR A 510 -15.28 23.17 7.51
N LEU A 511 -15.83 22.74 8.65
CA LEU A 511 -16.67 23.56 9.50
C LEU A 511 -15.87 24.65 10.24
N ALA A 512 -14.71 24.33 10.80
CA ALA A 512 -13.84 25.29 11.46
C ALA A 512 -13.39 26.40 10.49
N VAL A 513 -13.03 26.05 9.26
CA VAL A 513 -12.66 27.04 8.22
C VAL A 513 -13.85 27.93 7.86
N SER A 514 -15.05 27.36 7.71
CA SER A 514 -16.27 28.15 7.49
C SER A 514 -16.53 29.14 8.64
N ASN A 515 -16.44 28.68 9.89
CA ASN A 515 -16.62 29.52 11.07
C ASN A 515 -15.53 30.61 11.22
N ILE A 516 -14.29 30.32 10.81
CA ILE A 516 -13.18 31.27 10.80
C ILE A 516 -13.39 32.38 9.75
N LEU A 517 -13.83 32.03 8.53
CA LEU A 517 -13.93 32.96 7.41
C LEU A 517 -15.27 33.72 7.35
N GLN A 518 -16.36 33.11 7.81
CA GLN A 518 -17.74 33.60 7.64
C GLN A 518 -18.41 33.95 8.98
N GLY A 519 -17.69 33.79 10.09
CA GLY A 519 -18.23 33.86 11.46
C GLY A 519 -18.90 32.55 11.87
N SER A 520 -19.10 32.37 13.19
CA SER A 520 -19.65 31.18 13.83
C SER A 520 -21.13 30.91 13.51
N GLN A 521 -21.44 30.58 12.25
CA GLN A 521 -22.80 30.37 11.75
C GLN A 521 -23.30 28.94 11.98
N ASN A 522 -22.40 27.94 11.93
CA ASN A 522 -22.75 26.53 11.92
C ASN A 522 -22.08 25.78 13.09
N GLY A 523 -22.89 25.09 13.89
CA GLY A 523 -22.42 24.25 15.00
C GLY A 523 -22.20 22.80 14.59
N TYR A 524 -21.12 22.20 15.09
CA TYR A 524 -20.82 20.78 15.00
C TYR A 524 -21.72 20.02 15.96
N THR A 525 -22.45 19.02 15.45
CA THR A 525 -23.35 18.17 16.26
C THR A 525 -22.77 16.77 16.52
N GLY A 526 -21.54 16.52 16.08
CA GLY A 526 -20.87 15.23 16.14
C GLY A 526 -21.13 14.36 14.91
N THR A 527 -20.07 13.82 14.30
CA THR A 527 -20.16 12.93 13.13
C THR A 527 -20.73 11.55 13.47
N THR A 528 -21.60 11.03 12.59
CA THR A 528 -22.05 9.62 12.59
C THR A 528 -20.87 8.69 12.24
N ILE A 529 -20.60 7.71 13.10
CA ILE A 529 -19.45 6.83 12.90
C ILE A 529 -19.77 5.83 11.79
N SER A 530 -19.10 5.99 10.65
CA SER A 530 -18.98 4.97 9.61
C SER A 530 -17.51 4.62 9.42
N MET A 531 -17.22 3.33 9.23
CA MET A 531 -15.88 2.85 8.91
C MET A 531 -15.87 2.09 7.59
N ARG A 532 -14.83 2.28 6.79
CA ARG A 532 -14.51 1.49 5.59
C ARG A 532 -13.04 1.14 5.63
N VAL A 533 -12.77 -0.14 5.86
CA VAL A 533 -11.44 -0.72 6.07
C VAL A 533 -11.09 -1.59 4.87
N LYS A 534 -9.83 -1.57 4.44
CA LYS A 534 -9.33 -2.37 3.32
C LYS A 534 -8.29 -3.35 3.82
N VAL A 535 -8.74 -4.43 4.46
CA VAL A 535 -7.85 -5.55 4.79
C VAL A 535 -7.68 -6.43 3.53
N LYS A 536 -6.77 -6.07 2.61
CA LYS A 536 -6.47 -6.88 1.41
C LYS A 536 -7.75 -7.20 0.59
N HIS A 537 -8.16 -8.47 0.52
CA HIS A 537 -9.38 -8.91 -0.19
C HIS A 537 -10.65 -8.93 0.68
N LEU A 538 -10.56 -8.47 1.92
CA LEU A 538 -11.62 -8.42 2.93
C LEU A 538 -12.02 -6.96 3.21
N PRO A 539 -12.76 -6.28 2.31
CA PRO A 539 -13.31 -4.97 2.63
C PRO A 539 -14.31 -5.12 3.78
N ILE A 540 -14.10 -4.35 4.85
CA ILE A 540 -15.01 -4.29 6.00
C ILE A 540 -15.70 -2.94 5.98
N PHE A 541 -17.01 -2.93 6.11
CA PHE A 541 -17.80 -1.70 6.27
C PHE A 541 -18.74 -1.87 7.45
N SER A 542 -18.83 -0.84 8.29
CA SER A 542 -19.82 -0.75 9.37
C SER A 542 -20.33 0.68 9.46
N VAL A 543 -21.62 0.81 9.72
CA VAL A 543 -22.34 2.05 9.98
C VAL A 543 -23.33 1.83 11.10
N GLU A 544 -23.38 2.77 12.05
CA GLU A 544 -24.36 2.78 13.13
C GLU A 544 -24.88 4.21 13.36
N LYS A 545 -26.19 4.36 13.50
CA LYS A 545 -26.86 5.63 13.79
C LYS A 545 -27.70 5.51 15.06
N GLY A 546 -27.29 6.20 16.12
CA GLY A 546 -28.14 6.53 17.28
C GLY A 546 -28.86 5.35 17.94
N LEU A 547 -28.13 4.31 18.35
CA LEU A 547 -28.72 3.13 18.95
C LEU A 547 -29.14 3.34 20.42
N ASP A 548 -30.43 3.55 20.65
CA ASP A 548 -31.06 3.09 21.89
C ASP A 548 -31.00 1.54 21.88
N GLN A 549 -30.39 0.93 22.89
CA GLN A 549 -30.11 -0.52 22.89
C GLN A 549 -31.36 -1.40 23.04
N HIS A 550 -32.55 -0.81 23.23
CA HIS A 550 -33.81 -1.51 23.38
C HIS A 550 -34.53 -1.72 22.05
N GLY A 551 -35.04 -2.94 21.84
CA GLY A 551 -35.90 -3.29 20.68
C GLY A 551 -35.17 -3.60 19.37
N LEU A 552 -33.83 -3.73 19.40
CA LEU A 552 -33.02 -4.04 18.23
C LEU A 552 -33.28 -5.47 17.70
N LYS A 553 -33.37 -5.60 16.38
CA LYS A 553 -33.51 -6.87 15.65
C LYS A 553 -32.48 -6.94 14.52
N LYS A 554 -31.69 -8.00 14.51
CA LYS A 554 -30.67 -8.25 13.48
C LYS A 554 -31.20 -9.15 12.37
N LEU A 555 -30.80 -8.88 11.14
CA LEU A 555 -30.91 -9.82 10.02
C LEU A 555 -29.50 -10.07 9.50
N ILE A 556 -29.10 -11.34 9.42
CA ILE A 556 -27.72 -11.74 9.11
C ILE A 556 -27.73 -12.70 7.91
N PHE A 557 -26.83 -12.45 6.97
CA PHE A 557 -26.58 -13.29 5.80
C PHE A 557 -25.10 -13.71 5.79
N LYS A 558 -24.84 -15.01 5.65
CA LYS A 558 -23.48 -15.59 5.65
C LYS A 558 -23.29 -16.51 4.45
N ASP A 559 -22.25 -16.25 3.68
CA ASP A 559 -21.75 -17.10 2.60
C ASP A 559 -20.22 -17.19 2.74
N ALA A 560 -19.78 -18.20 3.50
CA ALA A 560 -18.36 -18.44 3.76
C ALA A 560 -17.58 -18.84 2.48
N LYS A 561 -18.24 -19.38 1.45
CA LYS A 561 -17.57 -19.81 0.21
C LYS A 561 -17.16 -18.64 -0.68
N ASN A 562 -17.93 -17.56 -0.65
CA ASN A 562 -17.61 -16.32 -1.37
C ASN A 562 -17.13 -15.20 -0.44
N VAL A 563 -16.81 -15.53 0.81
CA VAL A 563 -16.38 -14.61 1.88
C VAL A 563 -17.30 -13.39 1.99
N LYS A 564 -18.57 -13.63 2.32
CA LYS A 564 -19.57 -12.59 2.57
C LYS A 564 -20.23 -12.82 3.92
N PHE A 565 -20.01 -11.90 4.85
CA PHE A 565 -20.90 -11.67 5.98
C PHE A 565 -21.60 -10.34 5.75
N ARG A 566 -22.92 -10.28 5.95
CA ARG A 566 -23.69 -9.04 5.94
C ARG A 566 -24.71 -9.07 7.07
N GLU A 567 -24.80 -7.98 7.81
CA GLU A 567 -25.78 -7.75 8.86
C GLU A 567 -26.48 -6.41 8.60
N VAL A 568 -27.78 -6.37 8.89
CA VAL A 568 -28.53 -5.12 9.07
C VAL A 568 -29.25 -5.12 10.41
N VAL A 569 -29.17 -4.00 11.12
CA VAL A 569 -29.74 -3.79 12.45
C VAL A 569 -30.97 -2.91 12.32
N LEU A 570 -32.10 -3.40 12.82
CA LEU A 570 -33.40 -2.73 12.77
C LEU A 570 -33.86 -2.33 14.17
N GLN A 571 -34.33 -1.10 14.34
CA GLN A 571 -35.05 -0.68 15.55
C GLN A 571 -36.49 -0.34 15.16
N ASN A 572 -37.47 -1.00 15.77
CA ASN A 572 -38.90 -0.83 15.45
C ASN A 572 -39.28 -1.02 13.96
N GLY A 573 -38.39 -1.63 13.16
CA GLY A 573 -38.56 -1.83 11.71
C GLY A 573 -37.79 -0.82 10.84
N VAL A 574 -37.24 0.24 11.43
CA VAL A 574 -36.35 1.23 10.79
C VAL A 574 -34.91 0.70 10.78
N LEU A 575 -34.20 0.91 9.68
CA LEU A 575 -32.78 0.58 9.53
C LEU A 575 -31.89 1.58 10.30
N VAL A 576 -31.15 1.09 11.30
CA VAL A 576 -30.31 1.91 12.21
C VAL A 576 -28.82 1.54 12.18
N GLY A 577 -28.46 0.42 11.55
CA GLY A 577 -27.07 0.04 11.34
C GLY A 577 -26.91 -1.06 10.31
N ALA A 578 -25.70 -1.20 9.77
CA ALA A 578 -25.36 -2.25 8.83
C ALA A 578 -23.85 -2.56 8.84
N THR A 579 -23.51 -3.84 8.74
CA THR A 579 -22.13 -4.34 8.80
C THR A 579 -21.87 -5.35 7.69
N THR A 580 -20.71 -5.32 7.07
CA THR A 580 -20.27 -6.34 6.09
C THR A 580 -18.79 -6.66 6.24
N ILE A 581 -18.45 -7.92 5.99
CA ILE A 581 -17.09 -8.38 5.75
C ILE A 581 -17.12 -9.08 4.39
N GLY A 582 -16.32 -8.57 3.46
CA GLY A 582 -16.38 -8.95 2.05
C GLY A 582 -17.21 -7.99 1.21
N ALA A 583 -17.12 -8.16 -0.11
CA ALA A 583 -17.61 -7.17 -1.07
C ALA A 583 -19.15 -6.97 -1.01
N TRP A 584 -19.55 -5.71 -0.78
CA TRP A 584 -20.94 -5.27 -0.84
C TRP A 584 -21.08 -4.05 -1.77
N PRO A 585 -21.46 -4.26 -3.05
CA PRO A 585 -21.62 -3.16 -4.02
C PRO A 585 -22.62 -2.08 -3.56
N GLU A 586 -23.67 -2.47 -2.83
CA GLU A 586 -24.72 -1.57 -2.34
C GLU A 586 -24.32 -0.80 -1.06
N ALA A 587 -23.10 -0.95 -0.52
CA ALA A 587 -22.72 -0.37 0.78
C ALA A 587 -22.87 1.17 0.89
N ALA A 588 -22.87 1.91 -0.23
CA ALA A 588 -23.19 3.34 -0.24
C ALA A 588 -24.70 3.61 -0.08
N GLN A 589 -25.53 2.86 -0.80
CA GLN A 589 -26.99 2.91 -0.69
C GLN A 589 -27.48 2.44 0.69
N VAL A 590 -26.81 1.43 1.27
CA VAL A 590 -27.09 0.97 2.65
C VAL A 590 -26.70 2.03 3.69
N GLN A 591 -25.54 2.68 3.53
CA GLN A 591 -25.13 3.81 4.37
C GLN A 591 -26.16 4.94 4.36
N GLU A 592 -26.67 5.28 3.17
CA GLU A 592 -27.69 6.31 2.99
C GLU A 592 -29.03 5.88 3.64
N ALA A 593 -29.49 4.66 3.40
CA ALA A 593 -30.70 4.12 4.01
C ALA A 593 -30.64 4.06 5.56
N VAL A 594 -29.46 3.86 6.16
CA VAL A 594 -29.23 4.01 7.61
C VAL A 594 -29.27 5.48 8.03
N ASN A 595 -28.65 6.37 7.26
CA ASN A 595 -28.63 7.81 7.54
C ASN A 595 -30.02 8.44 7.46
N GLU A 596 -30.86 8.01 6.52
CA GLU A 596 -32.25 8.47 6.36
C GLU A 596 -33.23 7.79 7.34
N GLY A 597 -32.92 6.57 7.82
CA GLY A 597 -33.83 5.79 8.65
C GLY A 597 -34.91 5.07 7.83
N MET A 598 -34.49 4.31 6.82
CA MET A 598 -35.40 3.57 5.92
C MET A 598 -36.22 2.50 6.66
N GLU A 599 -37.53 2.43 6.38
CA GLU A 599 -38.40 1.33 6.85
C GLU A 599 -38.17 0.01 6.09
N ILE A 600 -37.78 -1.04 6.82
CA ILE A 600 -37.52 -2.37 6.27
C ILE A 600 -38.78 -3.24 6.30
N ARG A 601 -39.58 -3.09 5.23
CA ARG A 601 -40.73 -3.94 4.84
C ARG A 601 -40.35 -5.42 4.70
N PHE A 602 -41.34 -6.32 4.80
CA PHE A 602 -41.10 -7.77 4.85
C PHE A 602 -40.42 -8.34 3.59
N TRP A 603 -40.70 -7.78 2.40
CA TRP A 603 -40.05 -8.20 1.16
C TRP A 603 -38.53 -7.98 1.18
N HIS A 604 -38.05 -6.84 1.69
CA HIS A 604 -36.62 -6.57 1.87
C HIS A 604 -35.96 -7.63 2.78
N ARG A 605 -36.64 -8.03 3.87
CA ARG A 605 -36.14 -9.07 4.78
C ARG A 605 -36.04 -10.45 4.11
N LEU A 606 -37.05 -10.81 3.32
CA LEU A 606 -37.07 -12.07 2.56
C LEU A 606 -36.04 -12.08 1.43
N TYR A 607 -35.77 -10.93 0.81
CA TYR A 607 -34.72 -10.81 -0.21
C TYR A 607 -33.34 -10.92 0.43
N PHE A 608 -33.09 -10.16 1.50
CA PHE A 608 -31.84 -10.17 2.26
C PHE A 608 -31.47 -11.55 2.79
N SER A 609 -32.42 -12.31 3.34
CA SER A 609 -32.17 -13.67 3.83
C SER A 609 -31.77 -14.66 2.73
N ARG A 610 -32.06 -14.35 1.45
CA ARG A 610 -31.74 -15.20 0.28
C ARG A 610 -30.49 -14.74 -0.48
N THR A 611 -30.22 -13.43 -0.53
CA THR A 611 -29.20 -12.85 -1.41
C THR A 611 -28.14 -12.03 -0.69
N GLY A 612 -28.39 -11.65 0.57
CA GLY A 612 -27.60 -10.67 1.31
C GLY A 612 -27.75 -9.23 0.84
N SER A 613 -28.67 -8.92 -0.08
CA SER A 613 -28.99 -7.55 -0.52
C SER A 613 -30.37 -7.14 -0.03
N LEU A 614 -30.60 -5.84 0.17
CA LEU A 614 -31.94 -5.31 0.47
C LEU A 614 -32.80 -5.12 -0.79
N TRP A 615 -32.18 -5.02 -1.98
CA TRP A 615 -32.83 -4.66 -3.25
C TRP A 615 -32.53 -5.66 -4.38
N PRO A 616 -33.47 -5.89 -5.32
CA PRO A 616 -33.22 -6.66 -6.53
C PRO A 616 -32.04 -6.11 -7.36
N VAL A 617 -31.28 -7.00 -8.02
CA VAL A 617 -30.07 -6.61 -8.77
C VAL A 617 -30.35 -5.63 -9.94
N ASP A 618 -31.57 -5.60 -10.48
CA ASP A 618 -31.99 -4.61 -11.50
C ASP A 618 -32.29 -3.20 -10.91
N GLU A 619 -32.39 -3.05 -9.58
CA GLU A 619 -32.53 -1.74 -8.89
C GLU A 619 -31.18 -1.13 -8.48
N GLN A 620 -30.05 -1.67 -8.96
CA GLN A 620 -28.76 -1.00 -8.86
C GLN A 620 -28.73 0.21 -9.81
N GLN A 621 -29.37 1.30 -9.37
CA GLN A 621 -29.39 2.58 -10.05
C GLN A 621 -27.98 2.99 -10.46
N ASN A 622 -27.84 3.44 -11.70
CA ASN A 622 -26.62 4.04 -12.21
C ASN A 622 -26.19 5.16 -11.26
N PRO A 623 -24.94 5.22 -10.75
CA PRO A 623 -24.52 6.26 -9.80
C PRO A 623 -24.76 7.70 -10.28
N ALA A 624 -24.85 7.93 -11.59
CA ALA A 624 -25.23 9.23 -12.15
C ALA A 624 -26.67 9.66 -11.82
N GLU A 625 -27.58 8.70 -11.63
CA GLU A 625 -29.02 8.87 -11.37
C GLU A 625 -29.38 8.93 -9.88
N TRP A 626 -28.40 8.70 -8.98
CA TRP A 626 -28.62 8.82 -7.53
C TRP A 626 -29.04 10.24 -7.12
N PRO A 627 -29.76 10.42 -6.00
CA PRO A 627 -30.08 11.73 -5.46
C PRO A 627 -28.84 12.64 -5.31
N VAL A 628 -29.02 13.96 -5.49
CA VAL A 628 -27.90 14.91 -5.42
C VAL A 628 -27.24 14.97 -4.04
N ASN A 629 -27.97 14.63 -2.97
CA ASN A 629 -27.45 14.65 -1.60
C ASN A 629 -26.73 13.34 -1.21
N THR A 630 -26.77 12.30 -2.05
CA THR A 630 -26.20 10.98 -1.73
C THR A 630 -24.69 11.05 -1.53
N ILE A 631 -24.21 10.61 -0.36
CA ILE A 631 -22.77 10.61 -0.03
C ILE A 631 -22.05 9.50 -0.82
N VAL A 632 -21.18 9.90 -1.74
CA VAL A 632 -20.35 8.99 -2.55
C VAL A 632 -18.99 8.75 -1.88
N CYS A 633 -18.41 9.75 -1.23
CA CYS A 633 -17.14 9.63 -0.50
C CYS A 633 -17.33 9.88 1.00
N SER A 634 -17.61 8.82 1.77
CA SER A 634 -17.86 8.91 3.23
C SER A 634 -16.73 9.56 4.04
N CYS A 635 -15.47 9.51 3.58
CA CYS A 635 -14.35 10.12 4.31
C CYS A 635 -14.23 11.63 4.15
N ASN A 636 -14.70 12.19 3.04
CA ASN A 636 -14.68 13.63 2.77
C ASN A 636 -16.11 14.21 2.75
N THR A 637 -17.11 13.41 3.11
CA THR A 637 -18.55 13.71 3.05
C THR A 637 -19.07 14.17 1.67
N ILE A 638 -18.32 13.89 0.59
CA ILE A 638 -18.64 14.39 -0.76
C ILE A 638 -19.85 13.67 -1.34
N THR A 639 -20.81 14.48 -1.79
CA THR A 639 -22.08 14.10 -2.38
C THR A 639 -21.99 13.86 -3.88
N ARG A 640 -22.98 13.13 -4.42
CA ARG A 640 -23.18 12.97 -5.87
C ARG A 640 -23.40 14.32 -6.55
N GLY A 641 -24.08 15.25 -5.88
CA GLY A 641 -24.33 16.62 -6.35
C GLY A 641 -23.04 17.34 -6.68
N GLU A 642 -22.14 17.46 -5.71
CA GLU A 642 -20.82 18.09 -5.86
C GLU A 642 -19.97 17.43 -6.95
N LEU A 643 -19.95 16.09 -7.00
CA LEU A 643 -19.24 15.36 -8.06
C LEU A 643 -19.81 15.66 -9.45
N GLY A 644 -21.13 15.80 -9.58
CA GLY A 644 -21.78 16.14 -10.84
C GLY A 644 -21.52 17.57 -11.30
N VAL A 645 -21.47 18.54 -10.38
CA VAL A 645 -21.00 19.91 -10.67
C VAL A 645 -19.53 19.85 -11.12
N ALA A 646 -18.70 19.10 -10.41
CA ALA A 646 -17.29 18.96 -10.75
C ALA A 646 -17.07 18.36 -12.16
N ILE A 647 -17.86 17.36 -12.53
CA ILE A 647 -17.89 16.75 -13.87
C ILE A 647 -18.43 17.72 -14.92
N ALA A 648 -19.46 18.52 -14.60
CA ALA A 648 -20.08 19.48 -15.52
C ALA A 648 -19.07 20.55 -15.98
N ASP A 649 -18.24 21.09 -15.08
CA ASP A 649 -17.15 22.01 -15.47
C ASP A 649 -15.86 21.27 -15.88
N GLY A 650 -15.99 20.06 -16.44
CA GLY A 650 -14.94 19.39 -17.23
C GLY A 650 -14.07 18.36 -16.52
N CYS A 651 -14.34 17.98 -15.25
CA CYS A 651 -13.55 16.95 -14.57
C CYS A 651 -13.92 15.52 -15.03
N THR A 652 -13.40 15.11 -16.19
CA THR A 652 -13.70 13.82 -16.84
C THR A 652 -12.81 12.64 -16.42
N SER A 653 -11.84 12.85 -15.52
CA SER A 653 -10.96 11.79 -15.01
C SER A 653 -11.02 11.70 -13.49
N ILE A 654 -10.77 10.49 -12.95
CA ILE A 654 -10.72 10.25 -11.51
C ILE A 654 -9.70 11.20 -10.85
N LYS A 655 -8.51 11.40 -11.43
CA LYS A 655 -7.48 12.29 -10.88
C LYS A 655 -7.92 13.76 -10.84
N ALA A 656 -8.59 14.26 -11.90
CA ALA A 656 -9.12 15.62 -11.91
C ALA A 656 -10.26 15.79 -10.90
N LEU A 657 -11.19 14.84 -10.84
CA LEU A 657 -12.33 14.85 -9.93
C LEU A 657 -11.89 14.75 -8.46
N SER A 658 -10.92 13.89 -8.16
CA SER A 658 -10.28 13.77 -6.84
C SER A 658 -9.53 15.04 -6.43
N LYS A 659 -8.75 15.64 -7.34
CA LYS A 659 -8.06 16.92 -7.08
C LYS A 659 -9.06 18.06 -6.81
N ARG A 660 -10.19 18.09 -7.52
CA ARG A 660 -11.19 19.16 -7.39
C ARG A 660 -12.10 19.02 -6.16
N THR A 661 -12.46 17.80 -5.77
CA THR A 661 -13.46 17.55 -4.71
C THR A 661 -12.90 16.90 -3.45
N GLY A 662 -11.61 16.54 -3.42
CA GLY A 662 -11.01 15.76 -2.33
C GLY A 662 -11.42 14.28 -2.31
N ALA A 663 -12.42 13.88 -3.10
CA ALA A 663 -12.89 12.49 -3.17
C ALA A 663 -11.75 11.51 -3.51
N ALA A 664 -11.78 10.32 -2.92
CA ALA A 664 -10.75 9.28 -2.99
C ALA A 664 -9.37 9.61 -2.39
N LEU A 665 -9.05 10.86 -2.01
CA LEU A 665 -7.75 11.21 -1.41
C LEU A 665 -7.53 10.67 0.03
N ALA A 666 -8.57 10.12 0.67
CA ALA A 666 -8.52 9.46 1.97
C ALA A 666 -8.39 7.93 1.80
N CYS A 667 -9.35 7.11 2.25
CA CYS A 667 -9.25 5.63 2.15
C CYS A 667 -9.34 5.06 0.71
N GLY A 668 -9.59 5.91 -0.31
CA GLY A 668 -9.78 5.48 -1.70
C GLY A 668 -10.91 4.46 -1.93
N SER A 669 -11.86 4.29 -1.00
CA SER A 669 -12.94 3.29 -1.15
C SER A 669 -13.98 3.68 -2.21
N CYS A 670 -14.13 4.97 -2.52
CA CYS A 670 -15.07 5.48 -3.51
C CYS A 670 -14.53 5.51 -4.95
N VAL A 671 -13.26 5.12 -5.20
CA VAL A 671 -12.66 5.11 -6.56
C VAL A 671 -13.53 4.35 -7.58
N PRO A 672 -14.13 3.18 -7.28
CA PRO A 672 -15.02 2.50 -8.22
C PRO A 672 -16.30 3.28 -8.55
N LEU A 673 -16.80 4.11 -7.62
CA LEU A 673 -17.97 4.97 -7.84
C LEU A 673 -17.60 6.21 -8.67
N LEU A 674 -16.43 6.82 -8.42
CA LEU A 674 -15.91 7.92 -9.25
C LEU A 674 -15.67 7.46 -10.71
N ALA A 675 -15.18 6.24 -10.89
CA ALA A 675 -15.04 5.59 -12.19
C ALA A 675 -16.41 5.43 -12.89
N ALA A 676 -17.41 4.89 -12.18
CA ALA A 676 -18.77 4.76 -12.72
C ALA A 676 -19.39 6.11 -13.13
N LEU A 677 -19.22 7.16 -12.30
CA LEU A 677 -19.74 8.51 -12.53
C LEU A 677 -19.08 9.22 -13.73
N THR A 678 -17.77 9.07 -13.90
CA THR A 678 -17.01 9.72 -14.98
C THR A 678 -17.05 8.95 -16.29
N GLY A 679 -17.54 7.70 -16.29
CA GLY A 679 -17.35 6.76 -17.39
C GLY A 679 -15.89 6.31 -17.59
N ALA A 680 -14.95 6.83 -16.79
CA ALA A 680 -13.57 6.38 -16.77
C ALA A 680 -13.52 4.96 -16.22
N LYS A 681 -12.73 4.08 -16.83
CA LYS A 681 -12.51 2.74 -16.27
C LYS A 681 -11.75 2.90 -14.96
N SER A 682 -12.27 2.35 -13.87
CA SER A 682 -11.42 1.98 -12.75
C SER A 682 -10.40 0.97 -13.27
N GLU A 683 -9.12 1.23 -13.07
CA GLU A 683 -8.14 0.14 -13.13
C GLU A 683 -8.39 -0.73 -11.90
N PRO A 684 -8.59 -2.03 -12.12
CA PRO A 684 -7.44 -2.90 -11.94
C PRO A 684 -7.27 -3.95 -13.04
N VAL A 685 -6.03 -4.45 -13.13
CA VAL A 685 -5.53 -5.56 -13.97
C VAL A 685 -5.51 -5.27 -15.48
N ALA A 686 -4.32 -5.52 -16.06
CA ALA A 686 -3.97 -5.26 -17.46
C ALA A 686 -5.06 -5.70 -18.48
N PRO A 687 -5.27 -4.91 -19.55
CA PRO A 687 -6.31 -5.19 -20.53
C PRO A 687 -6.11 -6.56 -21.19
N PRO A 688 -7.20 -7.28 -21.53
CA PRO A 688 -7.07 -8.49 -22.33
C PRO A 688 -6.43 -8.14 -23.69
N LEU A 689 -5.48 -8.96 -24.11
CA LEU A 689 -4.84 -8.90 -25.43
C LEU A 689 -5.87 -9.20 -26.54
N LYS A 690 -6.70 -8.21 -26.88
CA LYS A 690 -7.78 -8.34 -27.87
C LYS A 690 -7.27 -8.72 -29.26
N GLY A 691 -6.12 -8.19 -29.66
CA GLY A 691 -5.49 -8.43 -30.96
C GLY A 691 -5.23 -9.92 -31.25
N PRO A 692 -4.31 -10.59 -30.54
CA PRO A 692 -4.00 -12.00 -30.81
C PRO A 692 -5.21 -12.92 -30.56
N LEU A 693 -6.09 -12.62 -29.59
CA LEU A 693 -7.30 -13.41 -29.38
C LEU A 693 -8.22 -13.37 -30.61
N PHE A 694 -8.43 -12.19 -31.22
CA PHE A 694 -9.21 -12.08 -32.45
C PHE A 694 -8.54 -12.81 -33.62
N ILE A 695 -7.22 -12.66 -33.80
CA ILE A 695 -6.45 -13.30 -34.87
C ILE A 695 -6.58 -14.83 -34.81
N PHE A 696 -6.30 -15.47 -33.67
CA PHE A 696 -6.39 -16.93 -33.56
C PHE A 696 -7.82 -17.45 -33.73
N MET A 697 -8.83 -16.66 -33.37
CA MET A 697 -10.23 -17.01 -33.62
C MET A 697 -10.62 -16.88 -35.09
N SER A 698 -10.14 -15.86 -35.81
CA SER A 698 -10.32 -15.75 -37.26
C SER A 698 -9.65 -16.91 -38.00
N ILE A 699 -8.45 -17.32 -37.56
CA ILE A 699 -7.76 -18.51 -38.09
C ILE A 699 -8.58 -19.78 -37.83
N ALA A 700 -9.02 -20.00 -36.59
CA ALA A 700 -9.85 -21.17 -36.24
C ALA A 700 -11.14 -21.23 -37.07
N LEU A 701 -11.81 -20.09 -37.28
CA LEU A 701 -13.03 -20.00 -38.11
C LEU A 701 -12.73 -20.26 -39.60
N ALA A 702 -11.61 -19.75 -40.13
CA ALA A 702 -11.19 -19.99 -41.51
C ALA A 702 -10.85 -21.48 -41.77
N CYS A 703 -10.17 -22.14 -40.82
CA CYS A 703 -9.95 -23.59 -40.88
C CYS A 703 -11.27 -24.39 -40.82
N LEU A 704 -12.24 -23.93 -40.01
CA LEU A 704 -13.58 -24.51 -39.91
C LEU A 704 -14.35 -24.42 -41.24
N LEU A 705 -14.24 -23.28 -41.94
CA LEU A 705 -14.75 -23.11 -43.30
C LEU A 705 -14.02 -24.00 -44.32
N GLY A 706 -12.72 -24.21 -44.16
CA GLY A 706 -11.92 -25.12 -44.99
C GLY A 706 -12.38 -26.58 -44.92
N LEU A 707 -12.94 -27.03 -43.80
CA LEU A 707 -13.52 -28.38 -43.63
C LEU A 707 -14.88 -28.57 -44.36
N ALA A 708 -15.47 -27.50 -44.92
CA ALA A 708 -16.64 -27.60 -45.80
C ALA A 708 -16.26 -27.84 -47.27
N LEU A 709 -14.97 -27.81 -47.61
CA LEU A 709 -14.47 -28.16 -48.95
C LEU A 709 -14.44 -29.69 -49.12
N PRO A 710 -14.72 -30.23 -50.32
CA PRO A 710 -14.62 -31.66 -50.57
C PRO A 710 -13.17 -32.14 -50.37
N ALA A 711 -13.02 -33.35 -49.83
CA ALA A 711 -11.71 -33.94 -49.54
C ALA A 711 -10.80 -33.95 -50.77
N PHE A 712 -9.56 -33.48 -50.61
CA PHE A 712 -8.62 -33.36 -51.72
C PHE A 712 -8.03 -34.73 -52.08
N THR A 713 -8.56 -35.35 -53.13
CA THR A 713 -8.00 -36.57 -53.74
C THR A 713 -7.30 -36.22 -55.05
N PRO A 714 -5.96 -36.03 -55.06
CA PRO A 714 -5.24 -35.77 -56.30
C PRO A 714 -5.33 -36.99 -57.24
N PRO A 715 -5.46 -36.80 -58.56
CA PRO A 715 -5.42 -37.89 -59.53
C PRO A 715 -4.18 -38.78 -59.35
N ALA A 716 -4.32 -40.09 -59.54
CA ALA A 716 -3.24 -41.07 -59.34
C ALA A 716 -1.94 -40.68 -60.07
N SER A 717 -2.03 -40.13 -61.29
CA SER A 717 -0.91 -39.66 -62.09
C SER A 717 -0.06 -38.53 -61.48
N ILE A 718 -0.55 -37.86 -60.43
CA ILE A 718 0.17 -36.81 -59.69
C ILE A 718 0.82 -37.38 -58.42
N GLN A 719 0.26 -38.47 -57.86
CA GLN A 719 0.74 -39.07 -56.60
C GLN A 719 2.16 -39.64 -56.75
N ASP A 720 2.47 -40.23 -57.89
CA ASP A 720 3.78 -40.83 -58.18
C ASP A 720 4.92 -39.82 -58.46
N ARG A 721 4.63 -38.52 -58.58
CA ARG A 721 5.61 -37.49 -59.02
C ARG A 721 6.03 -36.49 -57.95
N ASN A 722 5.35 -36.42 -56.81
CA ASN A 722 5.66 -35.46 -55.75
C ASN A 722 6.13 -36.20 -54.48
N PRO A 723 7.41 -36.10 -54.07
CA PRO A 723 7.93 -36.84 -52.92
C PRO A 723 7.32 -36.43 -51.57
N LEU A 724 6.59 -35.31 -51.51
CA LEU A 724 5.86 -34.86 -50.32
C LEU A 724 4.42 -35.40 -50.23
N LEU A 725 3.86 -35.96 -51.32
CA LEU A 725 2.50 -36.51 -51.30
C LEU A 725 2.38 -37.82 -50.52
N PRO A 726 3.32 -38.79 -50.61
CA PRO A 726 3.28 -40.01 -49.81
C PRO A 726 3.20 -39.75 -48.30
N LEU A 727 3.83 -38.69 -47.80
CA LEU A 727 3.76 -38.29 -46.38
C LEU A 727 2.32 -38.01 -45.90
N LEU A 728 1.40 -37.54 -46.75
CA LEU A 728 -0.01 -37.31 -46.37
C LEU A 728 -0.83 -38.62 -46.28
N PHE A 729 -0.34 -39.70 -46.89
CA PHE A 729 -1.04 -40.99 -46.96
C PHE A 729 -0.34 -42.11 -46.20
N ASP A 730 0.88 -41.89 -45.71
CA ASP A 730 1.62 -42.83 -44.87
C ASP A 730 0.94 -43.02 -43.50
N ASN A 731 0.84 -44.30 -43.09
CA ASN A 731 0.30 -44.69 -41.80
C ASN A 731 1.16 -44.17 -40.63
N GLY A 732 2.48 -44.09 -40.81
CA GLY A 732 3.39 -43.52 -39.80
C GLY A 732 3.07 -42.04 -39.51
N TRP A 733 2.91 -41.24 -40.57
CA TRP A 733 2.51 -39.83 -40.43
C TRP A 733 1.11 -39.66 -39.82
N ARG A 734 0.16 -40.52 -40.18
CA ARG A 734 -1.19 -40.51 -39.56
C ARG A 734 -1.15 -40.78 -38.06
N GLN A 735 -0.35 -41.75 -37.62
CA GLN A 735 -0.15 -42.03 -36.20
C GLN A 735 0.48 -40.84 -35.45
N ILE A 736 1.56 -40.25 -36.00
CA ILE A 736 2.24 -39.09 -35.41
C ILE A 736 1.28 -37.89 -35.31
N SER A 737 0.59 -37.53 -36.40
CA SER A 737 -0.36 -36.42 -36.43
C SER A 737 -1.55 -36.64 -35.48
N GLY A 738 -2.03 -37.87 -35.34
CA GLY A 738 -3.08 -38.24 -34.38
C GLY A 738 -2.66 -37.99 -32.93
N TYR A 739 -1.47 -38.44 -32.53
CA TYR A 739 -0.94 -38.18 -31.19
C TYR A 739 -0.65 -36.69 -30.93
N VAL A 740 -0.22 -35.93 -31.95
CA VAL A 740 -0.02 -34.48 -31.83
C VAL A 740 -1.34 -33.74 -31.58
N VAL A 741 -2.42 -34.08 -32.30
CA VAL A 741 -3.77 -33.53 -32.05
C VAL A 741 -4.23 -33.87 -30.63
N PHE A 742 -4.10 -35.14 -30.21
CA PHE A 742 -4.45 -35.57 -28.85
C PHE A 742 -3.67 -34.80 -27.77
N GLY A 743 -2.36 -34.60 -27.95
CA GLY A 743 -1.51 -33.85 -27.04
C GLY A 743 -1.94 -32.38 -26.89
N PHE A 744 -2.24 -31.69 -28.00
CA PHE A 744 -2.74 -30.31 -27.94
C PHE A 744 -4.13 -30.21 -27.28
N MET A 745 -5.01 -31.19 -27.50
CA MET A 745 -6.31 -31.25 -26.83
C MET A 745 -6.19 -31.44 -25.32
N LEU A 746 -5.34 -32.37 -24.89
CA LEU A 746 -5.09 -32.63 -23.47
C LEU A 746 -4.43 -31.42 -22.78
N LEU A 747 -3.47 -30.77 -23.43
CA LEU A 747 -2.84 -29.55 -22.92
C LEU A 747 -3.87 -28.42 -22.75
N SER A 748 -4.69 -28.14 -23.77
CA SER A 748 -5.76 -27.11 -23.69
C SER A 748 -6.80 -27.41 -22.60
N PHE A 749 -7.06 -28.67 -22.30
CA PHE A 749 -7.92 -29.08 -21.19
C PHE A 749 -7.26 -28.82 -19.82
N VAL A 750 -5.98 -29.18 -19.65
CA VAL A 750 -5.20 -28.87 -18.43
C VAL A 750 -5.15 -27.35 -18.17
N LEU A 751 -4.98 -26.53 -19.21
CA LEU A 751 -5.06 -25.06 -19.08
C LEU A 751 -6.44 -24.58 -18.62
N SER A 752 -7.51 -25.27 -19.01
CA SER A 752 -8.88 -24.99 -18.55
C SER A 752 -9.10 -25.41 -17.09
N LEU A 753 -8.41 -26.46 -16.64
CA LEU A 753 -8.38 -26.93 -15.24
C LEU A 753 -7.52 -26.06 -14.31
N ASN A 754 -6.55 -25.28 -14.83
CA ASN A 754 -5.76 -24.32 -14.02
C ASN A 754 -6.63 -23.28 -13.28
N LYS A 755 -7.89 -23.09 -13.72
CA LYS A 755 -8.88 -22.27 -13.00
C LYS A 755 -9.38 -22.92 -11.69
N ARG A 756 -9.19 -24.24 -11.50
CA ARG A 756 -9.62 -25.03 -10.34
C ARG A 756 -8.46 -25.59 -9.53
N TRP A 757 -7.31 -25.84 -10.16
CA TRP A 757 -6.08 -26.29 -9.51
C TRP A 757 -5.00 -25.24 -9.76
N GLN A 758 -4.53 -24.55 -8.72
CA GLN A 758 -3.61 -23.40 -8.81
C GLN A 758 -2.14 -23.78 -9.13
N LEU A 759 -1.93 -24.82 -9.94
CA LEU A 759 -0.61 -25.38 -10.23
C LEU A 759 0.28 -24.48 -11.09
N PHE A 760 -0.28 -23.53 -11.86
CA PHE A 760 0.49 -22.66 -12.75
C PHE A 760 0.15 -21.18 -12.55
N GLN A 761 0.82 -20.54 -11.57
CA GLN A 761 0.66 -19.11 -11.25
C GLN A 761 1.53 -18.16 -12.12
N PHE A 762 2.41 -18.69 -12.98
CA PHE A 762 3.44 -17.88 -13.67
C PHE A 762 2.95 -16.95 -14.80
N ALA A 763 1.65 -16.92 -15.11
CA ALA A 763 1.11 -16.03 -16.14
C ALA A 763 -0.36 -15.67 -15.91
N SER A 764 -0.77 -14.52 -16.45
CA SER A 764 -2.13 -13.98 -16.26
C SER A 764 -3.22 -14.86 -16.89
N TYR A 765 -4.42 -14.84 -16.32
CA TYR A 765 -5.59 -15.54 -16.86
C TYR A 765 -5.94 -15.11 -18.32
N ASN A 766 -5.67 -13.85 -18.68
CA ASN A 766 -5.85 -13.36 -20.05
C ASN A 766 -4.82 -13.97 -21.02
N PHE A 767 -3.57 -14.14 -20.59
CA PHE A 767 -2.53 -14.82 -21.37
C PHE A 767 -2.91 -16.28 -21.61
N TRP A 768 -3.28 -17.02 -20.55
CA TRP A 768 -3.70 -18.41 -20.66
C TRP A 768 -4.90 -18.64 -21.60
N ARG A 769 -5.82 -17.68 -21.67
CA ARG A 769 -6.92 -17.71 -22.64
C ARG A 769 -6.42 -17.59 -24.09
N VAL A 770 -5.45 -16.73 -24.37
CA VAL A 770 -4.83 -16.62 -25.71
C VAL A 770 -4.10 -17.92 -26.06
N VAL A 771 -3.33 -18.48 -25.13
CA VAL A 771 -2.63 -19.77 -25.32
C VAL A 771 -3.62 -20.90 -25.62
N HIS A 772 -4.71 -21.02 -24.88
CA HIS A 772 -5.75 -22.03 -25.12
C HIS A 772 -6.36 -21.90 -26.53
N VAL A 773 -6.71 -20.69 -26.97
CA VAL A 773 -7.27 -20.47 -28.32
C VAL A 773 -6.23 -20.73 -29.42
N ALA A 774 -4.97 -20.35 -29.20
CA ALA A 774 -3.88 -20.63 -30.14
C ALA A 774 -3.62 -22.14 -30.29
N LEU A 775 -3.56 -22.88 -29.18
CA LEU A 775 -3.43 -24.35 -29.17
C LEU A 775 -4.59 -25.03 -29.91
N MET A 776 -5.82 -24.54 -29.75
CA MET A 776 -6.97 -25.07 -30.49
C MET A 776 -6.90 -24.74 -31.98
N ALA A 777 -6.49 -23.53 -32.38
CA ALA A 777 -6.29 -23.19 -33.79
C ALA A 777 -5.23 -24.10 -34.44
N VAL A 778 -4.11 -24.38 -33.75
CA VAL A 778 -3.07 -25.31 -34.21
C VAL A 778 -3.62 -26.75 -34.28
N ALA A 779 -4.33 -27.22 -33.27
CA ALA A 779 -4.92 -28.57 -33.25
C ALA A 779 -5.88 -28.80 -34.43
N VAL A 780 -6.68 -27.80 -34.80
CA VAL A 780 -7.56 -27.86 -35.98
C VAL A 780 -6.74 -27.97 -37.27
N GLY A 781 -5.67 -27.17 -37.42
CA GLY A 781 -4.78 -27.24 -38.58
C GLY A 781 -4.13 -28.62 -38.74
N VAL A 782 -3.63 -29.20 -37.65
CA VAL A 782 -3.06 -30.57 -37.67
C VAL A 782 -4.16 -31.61 -37.94
N LEU A 783 -5.37 -31.45 -37.40
CA LEU A 783 -6.50 -32.35 -37.68
C LEU A 783 -6.89 -32.34 -39.17
N MET A 784 -6.92 -31.18 -39.82
CA MET A 784 -7.20 -31.07 -41.27
C MET A 784 -6.18 -31.84 -42.11
N LEU A 785 -4.90 -31.82 -41.71
CA LEU A 785 -3.85 -32.63 -42.35
C LEU A 785 -4.02 -34.11 -42.04
N HIS A 786 -4.32 -34.46 -40.79
CA HIS A 786 -4.53 -35.84 -40.33
C HIS A 786 -5.69 -36.54 -41.07
N THR A 787 -6.80 -35.85 -41.31
CA THR A 787 -7.96 -36.41 -42.01
C THR A 787 -7.98 -36.18 -43.53
N ASN A 788 -6.92 -35.58 -44.09
CA ASN A 788 -6.85 -35.14 -45.49
C ASN A 788 -8.09 -34.32 -45.91
N MET A 789 -8.51 -33.39 -45.04
CA MET A 789 -9.72 -32.57 -45.13
C MET A 789 -11.06 -33.34 -45.20
N GLY A 790 -11.03 -34.67 -45.00
CA GLY A 790 -12.24 -35.48 -44.92
C GLY A 790 -12.89 -35.43 -43.54
N LEU A 791 -14.22 -35.59 -43.48
CA LEU A 791 -14.96 -35.76 -42.23
C LEU A 791 -14.91 -37.20 -41.68
N GLY A 792 -14.36 -38.15 -42.45
CA GLY A 792 -14.35 -39.57 -42.11
C GLY A 792 -15.69 -40.27 -42.35
N GLN A 793 -15.79 -41.53 -41.94
CA GLN A 793 -17.00 -42.36 -41.98
C GLN A 793 -17.23 -43.05 -40.63
N GLY A 794 -18.46 -43.52 -40.39
CA GLY A 794 -18.81 -44.25 -39.17
C GLY A 794 -18.49 -43.46 -37.89
N PHE A 795 -17.74 -44.07 -36.96
CA PHE A 795 -17.36 -43.45 -35.70
C PHE A 795 -16.47 -42.21 -35.88
N ASN A 796 -15.59 -42.18 -36.90
CA ASN A 796 -14.72 -41.03 -37.16
C ASN A 796 -15.54 -39.80 -37.60
N PHE A 797 -16.64 -40.00 -38.32
CA PHE A 797 -17.59 -38.94 -38.64
C PHE A 797 -18.28 -38.39 -37.38
N GLN A 798 -18.71 -39.26 -36.48
CA GLN A 798 -19.33 -38.84 -35.21
C GLN A 798 -18.34 -38.06 -34.33
N LEU A 799 -17.10 -38.53 -34.20
CA LEU A 799 -16.02 -37.82 -33.50
C LEU A 799 -15.78 -36.43 -34.12
N MET A 800 -15.71 -36.34 -35.46
CA MET A 800 -15.53 -35.08 -36.18
C MET A 800 -16.69 -34.10 -35.92
N VAL A 801 -17.94 -34.57 -35.92
CA VAL A 801 -19.11 -33.74 -35.58
C VAL A 801 -19.01 -33.19 -34.15
N VAL A 802 -18.66 -34.01 -33.17
CA VAL A 802 -18.49 -33.57 -31.77
C VAL A 802 -17.32 -32.59 -31.63
N PHE A 803 -16.22 -32.81 -32.36
CA PHE A 803 -15.08 -31.88 -32.41
C PHE A 803 -15.48 -30.51 -32.98
N LEU A 804 -16.21 -30.50 -34.11
CA LEU A 804 -16.73 -29.27 -34.72
C LEU A 804 -17.73 -28.54 -33.81
N LEU A 805 -18.61 -29.25 -33.11
CA LEU A 805 -19.51 -28.66 -32.11
C LEU A 805 -18.75 -28.05 -30.93
N THR A 806 -17.63 -28.66 -30.52
CA THR A 806 -16.74 -28.12 -29.47
C THR A 806 -16.07 -26.83 -29.93
N LEU A 807 -15.51 -26.84 -31.14
CA LEU A 807 -14.79 -25.71 -31.73
C LEU A 807 -15.72 -24.52 -32.01
N THR A 808 -16.89 -24.76 -32.61
CA THR A 808 -17.90 -23.71 -32.87
C THR A 808 -18.42 -23.09 -31.58
N SER A 809 -18.78 -23.89 -30.58
CA SER A 809 -19.26 -23.37 -29.28
C SER A 809 -18.18 -22.62 -28.50
N GLY A 810 -16.93 -23.09 -28.54
CA GLY A 810 -15.78 -22.39 -27.95
C GLY A 810 -15.48 -21.05 -28.64
N THR A 811 -15.54 -21.04 -29.98
CA THR A 811 -15.38 -19.82 -30.79
C THR A 811 -16.50 -18.81 -30.50
N LEU A 812 -17.75 -19.25 -30.46
CA LEU A 812 -18.90 -18.41 -30.08
C LEU A 812 -18.71 -17.80 -28.68
N LEU A 813 -18.29 -18.61 -27.71
CA LEU A 813 -18.04 -18.15 -26.34
C LEU A 813 -16.89 -17.12 -26.28
N GLY A 814 -15.85 -17.28 -27.10
CA GLY A 814 -14.78 -16.30 -27.28
C GLY A 814 -15.27 -14.97 -27.86
N LEU A 815 -16.16 -15.00 -28.86
CA LEU A 815 -16.71 -13.79 -29.48
C LEU A 815 -17.58 -13.03 -28.47
N LEU A 816 -18.42 -13.75 -27.73
CA LEU A 816 -19.23 -13.20 -26.63
C LEU A 816 -18.37 -12.55 -25.53
N VAL A 817 -17.12 -12.96 -25.35
CA VAL A 817 -16.16 -12.32 -24.43
C VAL A 817 -15.52 -11.06 -25.05
N ILE A 818 -15.20 -11.08 -26.35
CA ILE A 818 -14.64 -9.91 -27.06
C ILE A 818 -15.66 -8.75 -27.11
N PHE A 819 -16.93 -9.06 -27.38
CA PHE A 819 -18.01 -8.10 -27.59
C PHE A 819 -18.84 -7.76 -26.32
N ASP A 820 -18.50 -8.30 -25.15
CA ASP A 820 -19.16 -8.00 -23.85
C ASP A 820 -19.23 -6.49 -23.54
N LYS A 821 -18.26 -5.71 -24.05
CA LYS A 821 -18.19 -4.25 -23.88
C LYS A 821 -18.73 -3.53 -25.14
N GLY A 822 -20.04 -3.32 -25.17
CA GLY A 822 -20.78 -2.57 -26.20
C GLY A 822 -22.27 -2.43 -25.85
N PHE A 823 -23.06 -1.81 -26.74
CA PHE A 823 -24.50 -1.51 -26.53
C PHE A 823 -25.34 -2.74 -26.12
N PHE A 824 -25.04 -3.92 -26.68
CA PHE A 824 -25.72 -5.18 -26.34
C PHE A 824 -25.07 -5.97 -25.18
N GLY A 825 -24.15 -5.37 -24.42
CA GLY A 825 -23.33 -6.07 -23.43
C GLY A 825 -24.11 -6.92 -22.42
N ALA A 826 -25.23 -6.42 -21.91
CA ALA A 826 -26.08 -7.18 -20.98
C ALA A 826 -26.66 -8.47 -21.61
N LEU A 827 -27.14 -8.38 -22.85
CA LEU A 827 -27.65 -9.52 -23.62
C LEU A 827 -26.52 -10.52 -23.93
N LEU A 828 -25.34 -10.03 -24.31
CA LEU A 828 -24.17 -10.85 -24.61
C LEU A 828 -23.62 -11.55 -23.35
N ARG A 829 -23.70 -10.92 -22.17
CA ARG A 829 -23.38 -11.58 -20.89
C ARG A 829 -24.35 -12.72 -20.58
N LYS A 830 -25.66 -12.49 -20.73
CA LYS A 830 -26.70 -13.51 -20.52
C LYS A 830 -26.54 -14.67 -21.50
N ALA A 831 -26.25 -14.38 -22.76
CA ALA A 831 -25.89 -15.38 -23.77
C ALA A 831 -24.64 -16.16 -23.38
N ARG A 832 -23.57 -15.49 -22.91
CA ARG A 832 -22.33 -16.18 -22.47
C ARG A 832 -22.56 -17.16 -21.33
N THR A 833 -23.30 -16.77 -20.28
CA THR A 833 -23.62 -17.69 -19.17
C THR A 833 -24.51 -18.85 -19.61
N PHE A 834 -25.40 -18.63 -20.57
CA PHE A 834 -26.19 -19.69 -21.19
C PHE A 834 -25.30 -20.66 -21.99
N TRP A 835 -24.51 -20.16 -22.94
CA TRP A 835 -23.65 -20.96 -23.84
C TRP A 835 -22.45 -21.64 -23.18
N LEU A 836 -22.01 -21.17 -22.01
CA LEU A 836 -20.94 -21.82 -21.24
C LEU A 836 -21.32 -23.25 -20.80
N ARG A 837 -22.58 -23.48 -20.41
CA ARG A 837 -23.06 -24.80 -19.94
C ARG A 837 -23.04 -25.88 -21.03
N PRO A 838 -23.64 -25.69 -22.23
CA PRO A 838 -23.57 -26.68 -23.30
C PRO A 838 -22.15 -26.84 -23.83
N HIS A 839 -21.32 -25.79 -23.91
CA HIS A 839 -19.93 -25.93 -24.33
C HIS A 839 -19.15 -26.90 -23.41
N ILE A 840 -19.26 -26.76 -22.08
CA ILE A 840 -18.64 -27.69 -21.12
C ILE A 840 -19.14 -29.12 -21.31
N LEU A 841 -20.45 -29.30 -21.53
CA LEU A 841 -21.04 -30.63 -21.76
C LEU A 841 -20.51 -31.26 -23.05
N ILE A 842 -20.41 -30.50 -24.13
CA ILE A 842 -19.88 -30.95 -25.43
C ILE A 842 -18.39 -31.34 -25.31
N VAL A 843 -17.57 -30.61 -24.54
CA VAL A 843 -16.17 -30.97 -24.26
C VAL A 843 -16.04 -32.34 -23.58
N TRP A 844 -16.93 -32.67 -22.63
CA TRP A 844 -16.92 -34.00 -21.99
C TRP A 844 -17.31 -35.12 -22.98
N VAL A 845 -18.28 -34.87 -23.87
CA VAL A 845 -18.63 -35.82 -24.94
C VAL A 845 -17.44 -36.01 -25.90
N LEU A 846 -16.74 -34.93 -26.26
CA LEU A 846 -15.55 -35.00 -27.10
C LEU A 846 -14.46 -35.87 -26.46
N PHE A 847 -14.20 -35.72 -25.16
CA PHE A 847 -13.22 -36.52 -24.45
C PHE A 847 -13.57 -38.01 -24.43
N ALA A 848 -14.86 -38.35 -24.22
CA ALA A 848 -15.32 -39.73 -24.29
C ALA A 848 -15.13 -40.34 -25.70
N PHE A 849 -15.55 -39.63 -26.75
CA PHE A 849 -15.39 -40.10 -28.13
C PHE A 849 -13.92 -40.22 -28.54
N LEU A 850 -13.08 -39.26 -28.16
CA LEU A 850 -11.64 -39.27 -28.44
C LEU A 850 -10.93 -40.41 -27.70
N SER A 851 -11.28 -40.66 -26.45
CA SER A 851 -10.71 -41.78 -25.67
C SER A 851 -11.06 -43.13 -26.31
N THR A 852 -12.32 -43.32 -26.72
CA THR A 852 -12.75 -44.51 -27.45
C THR A 852 -12.03 -44.65 -28.79
N HIS A 853 -11.87 -43.55 -29.55
CA HIS A 853 -11.14 -43.56 -30.82
C HIS A 853 -9.69 -44.01 -30.61
N VAL A 854 -8.95 -43.35 -29.71
CA VAL A 854 -7.55 -43.66 -29.41
C VAL A 854 -7.39 -45.12 -28.96
N PHE A 855 -8.27 -45.62 -28.08
CA PHE A 855 -8.26 -47.01 -27.67
C PHE A 855 -8.55 -47.97 -28.84
N SER A 856 -9.53 -47.66 -29.70
CA SER A 856 -9.92 -48.52 -30.83
C SER A 856 -8.92 -48.56 -32.00
N VAL A 857 -8.04 -47.55 -32.12
CA VAL A 857 -7.13 -47.37 -33.28
C VAL A 857 -5.65 -47.57 -32.92
N TYR A 858 -5.27 -47.48 -31.64
CA TYR A 858 -3.86 -47.57 -31.21
C TYR A 858 -3.58 -48.60 -30.11
N TYR A 859 -4.60 -49.23 -29.50
CA TYR A 859 -4.41 -50.34 -28.56
C TYR A 859 -4.51 -51.73 -29.24
N PHE A 860 -5.04 -51.75 -30.45
CA PHE A 860 -5.11 -52.88 -31.39
C PHE A 860 -4.51 -52.45 -32.74
#